data_AF-A0A090YRL6-F1
#
_entry.id   AF-A0A090YRL6-F1
#
_cell.length_a   1.000
_cell.length_b   1.000
_cell.length_c   1.000
_cell.angle_alpha   90.00
_cell.angle_beta   90.00
_cell.angle_gamma   90.00
#
_symmetry.space_group_name_H-M   'P 1'
#
loop_
_entity.id
_entity.type
_entity.pdbx_description
1 polymer ?
#
loop_
_entity_poly.entity_id
_entity_poly.type
_entity_poly.pdbx_seq_one_letter_code
_entity_poly.pdbx_strand_id
1 'polypeptide(L)'
;MELQVLTELVLQKPTLRYRLIRRIQGAYRYDTAYWRFAAAGPWGAGMLAFMLLALGMPTGLGSAFDMLLFVLTGTMGMFAAAHAAAALLALIGIPVPRLFAGTVLYDLIVIFFIFYYNDVPLAAAAVISGAATLAGAIAGLIAAWIVRLRVPLRAKTGLLAALALFGLTAAVWPEVSPQTDLMPASLTASGAFEPADNPANPGPYRVSTLYYGSGKDRWQPEFGKETDLRSASVDASAYIKNWPRLRTWFWGYDQRALPVNGRVWMPDAGKGNSGYAGPYSLVLIVHGNHLMEDFSDGGYAYLGELLASRGYVAVSVDENFLNYSAWSGIPDNDMKVRAWMLLKHLQQIGEFAAEPGNPLYGKIDFGQIALIGHSRGGQAAAMAADYRNWFGSDASLQSLDSFRIQAAVAIAPTDKKVDNKYTRLRDVSYLTLQGARDGDVNDFDGDRQYMRTTFSRGSDKFKASLYIADANHSQFNSSWGASDVSYPKGILLSRSGMLAPDEQREIAKVYISAFLEETLQRQEQEQQEQESYLALFQDYRAGMSWLPDTDYYNRFESGSFIPWARFDEDTNRASIPGGGKAEASGLIWTEQNAKNRHNVSKPTRGIVLERSESAARGGAGSVYALQWEQGAPVPGPGGSAPEWLSFSLAALNHELEPNDSGAADAAASAEISVELTDGHGTSAVLPLSAFMDRAPLPETTFTIHPWLERNLSEGKYKHPTEAVFQTCRLPLAAFAAAKPGFDPSPGITRLAFRLNGGPAKIMLDNIGVY
;
A
#
# COMPACT_ATOMS: atom_id res chain seq x y z
N MET A 1 84.76 18.53 36.68
CA MET A 1 83.82 17.64 37.39
C MET A 1 82.36 18.12 37.35
N GLU A 2 82.03 19.21 36.62
CA GLU A 2 80.63 19.67 36.47
C GLU A 2 79.99 19.30 35.12
N LEU A 3 80.77 18.98 34.08
CA LEU A 3 80.21 18.54 32.79
C LEU A 3 79.70 17.08 32.80
N GLN A 4 80.15 16.26 33.76
CA GLN A 4 79.74 14.85 33.85
C GLN A 4 78.38 14.69 34.52
N VAL A 5 78.01 15.59 35.45
CA VAL A 5 76.71 15.58 36.15
C VAL A 5 75.57 16.07 35.25
N LEU A 6 75.85 16.98 34.31
CA LEU A 6 74.86 17.45 33.33
C LEU A 6 74.59 16.45 32.19
N THR A 7 75.49 15.49 31.97
CA THR A 7 75.33 14.48 30.91
C THR A 7 74.57 13.23 31.41
N GLU A 8 74.63 12.92 32.71
CA GLU A 8 73.87 11.81 33.31
C GLU A 8 72.38 12.11 33.53
N LEU A 9 71.97 13.39 33.54
CA LEU A 9 70.57 13.80 33.71
C LEU A 9 69.72 13.74 32.42
N VAL A 10 70.30 13.39 31.27
CA VAL A 10 69.63 13.46 29.95
C VAL A 10 69.15 12.10 29.42
N LEU A 11 69.46 10.96 30.06
CA LEU A 11 69.15 9.64 29.47
C LEU A 11 68.42 8.63 30.35
N GLN A 12 67.74 9.05 31.43
CA GLN A 12 66.63 8.24 31.93
C GLN A 12 65.37 8.60 31.16
N LYS A 13 65.09 7.86 30.07
CA LYS A 13 63.77 7.90 29.42
C LYS A 13 62.73 7.73 30.53
N PRO A 14 61.79 8.68 30.71
CA PRO A 14 60.81 8.60 31.79
C PRO A 14 60.12 7.23 31.74
N THR A 15 59.81 6.68 32.92
CA THR A 15 59.16 5.36 33.01
C THR A 15 57.93 5.34 32.11
N LEU A 16 57.64 4.18 31.51
CA LEU A 16 56.49 4.04 30.60
C LEU A 16 55.22 4.57 31.27
N ARG A 17 55.02 4.26 32.57
CA ARG A 17 53.94 4.77 33.41
C ARG A 17 53.87 6.30 33.42
N TYR A 18 54.98 7.00 33.67
CA TYR A 18 55.01 8.47 33.66
C TYR A 18 54.67 9.05 32.28
N ARG A 19 55.18 8.44 31.21
CA ARG A 19 54.86 8.86 29.83
C ARG A 19 53.37 8.68 29.51
N LEU A 20 52.76 7.58 29.93
CA LEU A 20 51.34 7.30 29.73
C LEU A 20 50.46 8.27 30.53
N ILE A 21 50.76 8.50 31.82
CA ILE A 21 50.02 9.45 32.67
C ILE A 21 50.07 10.86 32.07
N ARG A 22 51.27 11.33 31.67
CA ARG A 22 51.43 12.66 31.06
C ARG A 22 50.66 12.78 29.73
N ARG A 23 50.61 11.70 28.94
CA ARG A 23 49.81 11.65 27.70
C ARG A 23 48.32 11.77 27.99
N ILE A 24 47.80 11.03 28.97
CA ILE A 24 46.39 11.09 29.39
C ILE A 24 46.03 12.49 29.95
N GLN A 25 46.86 13.05 30.82
CA GLN A 25 46.66 14.41 31.34
C GLN A 25 46.64 15.47 30.22
N GLY A 26 47.37 15.22 29.13
CA GLY A 26 47.39 16.04 27.94
C GLY A 26 46.34 15.68 26.90
N ALA A 27 45.31 14.87 27.21
CA ALA A 27 44.33 14.39 26.23
C ALA A 27 43.67 15.52 25.45
N TYR A 28 43.26 16.58 26.15
CA TYR A 28 42.56 17.73 25.57
C TYR A 28 43.48 18.89 25.13
N ARG A 29 44.80 18.65 25.07
CA ARG A 29 45.80 19.70 24.80
C ARG A 29 45.54 20.47 23.50
N TYR A 30 44.99 19.81 22.49
CA TYR A 30 44.72 20.39 21.18
C TYR A 30 43.27 20.86 20.99
N ASP A 31 42.38 20.56 21.94
CA ASP A 31 40.96 20.94 21.91
C ASP A 31 40.76 22.36 22.46
N THR A 32 41.23 23.35 21.67
CA THR A 32 41.03 24.77 21.97
C THR A 32 39.54 25.13 22.05
N ALA A 33 39.21 26.32 22.56
CA ALA A 33 37.82 26.80 22.59
C ALA A 33 37.12 26.68 21.22
N TYR A 34 37.82 26.91 20.12
CA TYR A 34 37.28 26.74 18.77
C TYR A 34 36.85 25.31 18.48
N TRP A 35 37.70 24.33 18.77
CA TRP A 35 37.40 22.92 18.54
C TRP A 35 36.30 22.40 19.46
N ARG A 36 36.23 22.92 20.70
CA ARG A 36 35.13 22.63 21.62
C ARG A 36 33.80 23.19 21.12
N PHE A 37 33.77 24.40 20.58
CA PHE A 37 32.58 24.95 19.93
C PHE A 37 32.24 24.21 18.63
N ALA A 38 33.24 23.80 17.86
CA ALA A 38 33.03 23.07 16.60
C ALA A 38 32.37 21.70 16.83
N ALA A 39 32.58 21.08 18.00
CA ALA A 39 31.94 19.83 18.37
C ALA A 39 30.39 19.91 18.43
N ALA A 40 29.81 21.11 18.53
CA ALA A 40 28.36 21.30 18.48
C ALA A 40 27.74 20.87 17.13
N GLY A 41 28.50 20.96 16.04
CA GLY A 41 28.05 20.54 14.71
C GLY A 41 27.88 19.04 14.56
N PRO A 42 28.95 18.23 14.78
CA PRO A 42 28.85 16.76 14.89
C PRO A 42 27.76 16.33 15.89
N TRP A 43 27.74 16.91 17.09
CA TRP A 43 26.67 16.65 18.06
C TRP A 43 25.26 16.84 17.47
N GLY A 44 25.00 17.96 16.78
CA GLY A 44 23.71 18.19 16.13
C GLY A 44 23.37 17.14 15.06
N ALA A 45 24.34 16.73 14.24
CA ALA A 45 24.15 15.70 13.21
C ALA A 45 23.86 14.33 13.81
N GLY A 46 24.64 13.91 14.81
CA GLY A 46 24.41 12.66 15.54
C GLY A 46 23.05 12.66 16.23
N MET A 47 22.67 13.76 16.90
CA MET A 47 21.38 13.86 17.59
C MET A 47 20.20 13.86 16.62
N LEU A 48 20.34 14.41 15.42
CA LEU A 48 19.33 14.28 14.37
C LEU A 48 19.11 12.80 13.98
N ALA A 49 20.17 12.01 13.83
CA ALA A 49 20.05 10.58 13.57
C ALA A 49 19.37 9.83 14.74
N PHE A 50 19.65 10.21 15.99
CA PHE A 50 18.94 9.67 17.15
C PHE A 50 17.46 10.07 17.20
N MET A 51 17.10 11.30 16.80
CA MET A 51 15.70 11.71 16.69
C MET A 51 14.96 10.91 15.62
N LEU A 52 15.57 10.70 14.44
CA LEU A 52 15.00 9.83 13.41
C LEU A 52 14.84 8.40 13.91
N LEU A 53 15.81 7.87 14.64
CA LEU A 53 15.71 6.54 15.24
C LEU A 53 14.56 6.47 16.27
N ALA A 54 14.37 7.52 17.08
CA ALA A 54 13.28 7.59 18.05
C ALA A 54 11.90 7.53 17.36
N LEU A 55 11.74 8.20 16.22
CA LEU A 55 10.52 8.15 15.42
C LEU A 55 10.24 6.76 14.82
N GLY A 56 11.27 5.95 14.59
CA GLY A 56 11.14 4.57 14.12
C GLY A 56 11.04 3.53 15.24
N MET A 57 11.35 3.91 16.47
CA MET A 57 11.36 3.04 17.66
C MET A 57 10.60 3.71 18.83
N PRO A 58 9.33 4.11 18.64
CA PRO A 58 8.57 4.79 19.68
C PRO A 58 8.39 3.91 20.91
N THR A 59 8.28 4.54 22.09
CA THR A 59 7.98 3.83 23.34
C THR A 59 6.48 3.81 23.66
N GLY A 60 5.68 4.59 22.92
CA GLY A 60 4.25 4.83 23.18
C GLY A 60 3.98 5.93 24.21
N LEU A 61 5.01 6.53 24.81
CA LEU A 61 4.87 7.66 25.76
C LEU A 61 4.81 9.03 25.08
N GLY A 62 4.82 9.05 23.74
CA GLY A 62 4.74 10.25 22.91
C GLY A 62 6.08 10.64 22.28
N SER A 63 6.02 11.12 21.04
CA SER A 63 7.19 11.43 20.20
C SER A 63 8.18 12.41 20.85
N ALA A 64 7.70 13.40 21.59
CA ALA A 64 8.55 14.35 22.30
C ALA A 64 9.38 13.69 23.42
N PHE A 65 8.78 12.76 24.17
CA PHE A 65 9.48 11.99 25.19
C PHE A 65 10.53 11.08 24.55
N ASP A 66 10.16 10.38 23.47
CA ASP A 66 11.05 9.46 22.75
C ASP A 66 12.26 10.20 22.16
N MET A 67 12.03 11.34 21.48
CA MET A 67 13.10 12.17 20.97
C MET A 67 14.05 12.62 22.09
N LEU A 68 13.51 13.10 23.22
CA LEU A 68 14.33 13.51 24.36
C LEU A 68 15.16 12.34 24.92
N LEU A 69 14.55 11.18 25.11
CA LEU A 69 15.22 9.98 25.62
C LEU A 69 16.39 9.56 24.71
N PHE A 70 16.16 9.52 23.39
CA PHE A 70 17.17 9.13 22.41
C PHE A 70 18.27 10.19 22.26
N VAL A 71 17.93 11.48 22.28
CA VAL A 71 18.92 12.58 22.27
C VAL A 71 19.79 12.56 23.52
N LEU A 72 19.21 12.31 24.70
CA LEU A 72 19.96 12.17 25.94
C LEU A 72 20.89 10.95 25.88
N THR A 73 20.37 9.81 25.42
CA THR A 73 21.15 8.57 25.26
C THR A 73 22.31 8.77 24.28
N GLY A 74 22.05 9.36 23.11
CA GLY A 74 23.06 9.68 22.12
C GLY A 74 24.09 10.68 22.63
N THR A 75 23.67 11.70 23.37
CA THR A 75 24.58 12.69 23.97
C THR A 75 25.48 12.06 25.02
N MET A 76 24.95 11.21 25.90
CA MET A 76 25.72 10.48 26.90
C MET A 76 26.69 9.49 26.25
N GLY A 77 26.23 8.77 25.22
CA GLY A 77 27.06 7.87 24.42
C GLY A 77 28.22 8.60 23.74
N MET A 78 27.93 9.72 23.08
CA MET A 78 28.94 10.58 22.45
C MET A 78 29.92 11.11 23.49
N PHE A 79 29.44 11.58 24.64
CA PHE A 79 30.29 12.07 25.71
C PHE A 79 31.29 10.99 26.15
N ALA A 80 30.82 9.79 26.50
CA ALA A 80 31.69 8.70 26.94
C ALA A 80 32.68 8.28 25.84
N ALA A 81 32.20 8.07 24.62
CA ALA A 81 33.00 7.61 23.50
C ALA A 81 34.06 8.63 23.06
N ALA A 82 33.68 9.92 22.95
CA ALA A 82 34.60 10.97 22.55
C ALA A 82 35.70 11.20 23.60
N HIS A 83 35.39 11.08 24.90
CA HIS A 83 36.40 11.19 25.96
C HIS A 83 37.33 9.97 25.98
N ALA A 84 36.80 8.76 25.76
CA ALA A 84 37.61 7.55 25.62
C ALA A 84 38.52 7.64 24.39
N ALA A 85 37.99 8.05 23.23
CA ALA A 85 38.76 8.29 22.01
C ALA A 85 39.84 9.35 22.23
N ALA A 86 39.53 10.44 22.94
CA ALA A 86 40.51 11.47 23.25
C ALA A 86 41.69 10.91 24.08
N ALA A 87 41.40 10.08 25.08
CA ALA A 87 42.43 9.40 25.87
C ALA A 87 43.26 8.42 25.02
N LEU A 88 42.62 7.61 24.17
CA LEU A 88 43.30 6.65 23.28
C LEU A 88 44.21 7.37 22.27
N LEU A 89 43.71 8.40 21.58
CA LEU A 89 44.49 9.21 20.65
C LEU A 89 45.67 9.90 21.36
N ALA A 90 45.51 10.28 22.62
CA ALA A 90 46.59 10.84 23.43
C ALA A 90 47.64 9.79 23.80
N LEU A 91 47.23 8.56 24.11
CA LEU A 91 48.11 7.43 24.37
C LEU A 91 48.93 7.05 23.13
N ILE A 92 48.32 7.07 21.95
CA ILE A 92 48.99 6.82 20.66
C ILE A 92 49.92 8.00 20.29
N GLY A 93 49.60 9.21 20.76
CA GLY A 93 50.42 10.40 20.56
C GLY A 93 50.06 11.19 19.31
N ILE A 94 48.84 11.03 18.78
CA ILE A 94 48.37 11.74 17.59
C ILE A 94 48.10 13.22 17.96
N PRO A 95 48.65 14.21 17.23
CA PRO A 95 48.54 15.63 17.55
C PRO A 95 47.35 16.31 16.86
N VAL A 96 46.14 15.79 17.07
CA VAL A 96 44.87 16.36 16.56
C VAL A 96 44.00 16.87 17.70
N PRO A 97 42.97 17.73 17.47
CA PRO A 97 41.94 18.04 18.45
C PRO A 97 41.16 16.77 18.80
N ARG A 98 41.52 16.11 19.91
CA ARG A 98 41.20 14.70 20.13
C ARG A 98 39.77 14.49 20.57
N LEU A 99 39.20 15.43 21.33
CA LEU A 99 37.79 15.40 21.69
C LEU A 99 36.91 15.63 20.46
N PHE A 100 37.24 16.62 19.62
CA PHE A 100 36.52 16.85 18.37
C PHE A 100 36.66 15.67 17.39
N ALA A 101 37.86 15.10 17.26
CA ALA A 101 38.06 13.88 16.47
C ALA A 101 37.24 12.70 17.04
N GLY A 102 37.11 12.61 18.36
CA GLY A 102 36.26 11.65 19.05
C GLY A 102 34.77 11.82 18.75
N THR A 103 34.25 13.05 18.68
CA THR A 103 32.84 13.29 18.30
C THR A 103 32.58 12.94 16.84
N VAL A 104 33.50 13.28 15.93
CA VAL A 104 33.40 12.91 14.50
C VAL A 104 33.45 11.40 14.33
N LEU A 105 34.35 10.71 15.03
CA LEU A 105 34.44 9.25 14.97
C LEU A 105 33.18 8.58 15.52
N TYR A 106 32.60 9.14 16.60
CA TYR A 106 31.35 8.65 17.15
C TYR A 106 30.21 8.72 16.12
N ASP A 107 30.02 9.86 15.46
CA ASP A 107 28.97 10.01 14.45
C ASP A 107 29.17 9.07 13.26
N LEU A 108 30.40 8.95 12.75
CA LEU A 108 30.72 8.04 11.65
C LEU A 108 30.30 6.59 11.96
N ILE A 109 30.50 6.17 13.21
CA ILE A 109 30.18 4.80 13.65
C ILE A 109 28.68 4.67 13.92
N VAL A 110 28.11 5.57 14.71
CA VAL A 110 26.73 5.44 15.18
C VAL A 110 25.72 5.67 14.06
N ILE A 111 25.91 6.70 13.23
CA ILE A 111 25.01 6.94 12.08
C ILE A 111 25.09 5.74 11.11
N PHE A 112 26.28 5.19 10.87
CA PHE A 112 26.44 4.00 10.04
C PHE A 112 25.60 2.83 10.59
N PHE A 113 25.73 2.51 11.88
CA PHE A 113 24.99 1.40 12.47
C PHE A 113 23.49 1.66 12.56
N ILE A 114 23.06 2.90 12.81
CA ILE A 114 21.64 3.29 12.79
C ILE A 114 21.01 2.94 11.46
N PHE A 115 21.62 3.33 10.33
CA PHE A 115 21.07 3.01 9.01
C PHE A 115 21.28 1.55 8.62
N TYR A 116 22.45 0.97 8.92
CA TYR A 116 22.77 -0.42 8.57
C TYR A 116 21.82 -1.43 9.22
N TYR A 117 21.49 -1.25 10.51
CA TYR A 117 20.52 -2.11 11.21
C TYR A 117 19.05 -1.80 10.88
N ASN A 118 18.80 -0.80 10.02
CA ASN A 118 17.48 -0.50 9.46
C ASN A 118 17.37 -0.97 8.00
N ASP A 119 18.10 -2.03 7.62
CA ASP A 119 18.16 -2.64 6.28
C ASP A 119 18.60 -1.70 5.15
N VAL A 120 19.42 -0.70 5.47
CA VAL A 120 20.07 0.11 4.44
C VAL A 120 21.38 -0.57 4.02
N PRO A 121 21.65 -0.73 2.70
CA PRO A 121 22.86 -1.38 2.22
C PRO A 121 24.13 -0.77 2.79
N LEU A 122 25.15 -1.60 3.04
CA LEU A 122 26.42 -1.17 3.63
C LEU A 122 27.02 0.07 2.95
N ALA A 123 27.03 0.10 1.61
CA ALA A 123 27.56 1.24 0.85
C ALA A 123 26.75 2.52 1.07
N ALA A 124 25.41 2.44 1.06
CA ALA A 124 24.56 3.59 1.32
C ALA A 124 24.67 4.06 2.78
N ALA A 125 24.68 3.15 3.75
CA ALA A 125 24.88 3.49 5.16
C ALA A 125 26.22 4.20 5.39
N ALA A 126 27.30 3.75 4.72
CA ALA A 126 28.60 4.40 4.77
C ALA A 126 28.60 5.80 4.15
N VAL A 127 27.94 5.98 3.00
CA VAL A 127 27.80 7.29 2.34
C VAL A 127 26.97 8.24 3.20
N ILE A 128 25.82 7.81 3.70
CA ILE A 128 24.93 8.62 4.57
C ILE A 128 25.69 9.03 5.82
N SER A 129 26.36 8.09 6.48
CA SER A 129 27.16 8.36 7.68
C SER A 129 28.29 9.36 7.40
N GLY A 130 29.05 9.16 6.33
CA GLY A 130 30.12 10.05 5.91
C GLY A 130 29.62 11.45 5.57
N ALA A 131 28.54 11.55 4.79
CA ALA A 131 27.95 12.81 4.37
C ALA A 131 27.35 13.60 5.56
N ALA A 132 26.55 12.94 6.40
CA ALA A 132 25.94 13.56 7.57
C ALA A 132 27.00 14.04 8.58
N THR A 133 28.02 13.21 8.83
CA THR A 133 29.11 13.59 9.74
C THR A 133 29.95 14.73 9.18
N LEU A 134 30.26 14.71 7.87
CA LEU A 134 31.00 15.78 7.22
C LEU A 134 30.21 17.10 7.25
N ALA A 135 28.91 17.05 6.96
CA ALA A 135 28.02 18.21 7.03
C ALA A 135 27.97 18.78 8.46
N GLY A 136 27.82 17.91 9.47
CA GLY A 136 27.89 18.29 10.89
C GLY A 136 29.21 18.94 11.26
N ALA A 137 30.34 18.35 10.85
CA ALA A 137 31.66 18.90 11.11
C ALA A 137 31.86 20.28 10.46
N ILE A 138 31.46 20.45 9.20
CA ILE A 138 31.52 21.75 8.49
C ILE A 138 30.66 22.79 9.19
N ALA A 139 29.40 22.46 9.52
CA ALA A 139 28.50 23.35 10.23
C ALA A 139 29.08 23.78 11.59
N GLY A 140 29.69 22.84 12.32
CA GLY A 140 30.40 23.11 13.58
C GLY A 140 31.59 24.06 13.40
N LEU A 141 32.42 23.84 12.37
CA LEU A 141 33.56 24.71 12.07
C LEU A 141 33.14 26.14 11.70
N ILE A 142 32.05 26.27 10.92
CA ILE A 142 31.45 27.57 10.57
C ILE A 142 30.90 28.25 11.83
N ALA A 143 30.14 27.52 12.67
CA ALA A 143 29.60 28.05 13.92
C ALA A 143 30.72 28.53 14.87
N ALA A 144 31.78 27.75 15.03
CA ALA A 144 32.94 28.13 15.83
C ALA A 144 33.68 29.35 15.26
N TRP A 145 33.68 29.53 13.93
CA TRP A 145 34.23 30.72 13.27
C TRP A 145 33.36 31.96 13.53
N ILE A 146 32.03 31.84 13.39
CA ILE A 146 31.06 32.92 13.68
C ILE A 146 31.22 33.42 15.12
N VAL A 147 31.36 32.52 16.10
CA VAL A 147 31.53 32.89 17.52
C VAL A 147 32.78 33.75 17.73
N ARG A 148 33.84 33.56 16.93
CA ARG A 148 35.09 34.34 16.99
C ARG A 148 35.04 35.69 16.26
N LEU A 149 34.02 35.94 15.43
CA LEU A 149 33.88 37.22 14.76
C LEU A 149 33.74 38.36 15.78
N ARG A 150 34.37 39.51 15.51
CA ARG A 150 34.27 40.72 16.33
C ARG A 150 33.03 41.55 15.96
N VAL A 151 31.87 40.92 16.01
CA VAL A 151 30.55 41.51 15.67
C VAL A 151 29.62 41.49 16.89
N PRO A 152 28.61 42.37 16.97
CA PRO A 152 27.68 42.39 18.11
C PRO A 152 26.93 41.06 18.26
N LEU A 153 26.53 40.72 19.50
CA LEU A 153 25.88 39.44 19.81
C LEU A 153 24.65 39.16 18.94
N ARG A 154 23.84 40.19 18.65
CA ARG A 154 22.66 40.07 17.76
C ARG A 154 22.99 39.61 16.34
N ALA A 155 24.14 40.03 15.80
CA ALA A 155 24.60 39.59 14.49
C ALA A 155 25.06 38.13 14.53
N LYS A 156 25.73 37.70 15.62
CA LYS A 156 26.12 36.29 15.81
C LYS A 156 24.90 35.38 15.92
N THR A 157 23.90 35.78 16.71
CA THR A 157 22.65 35.02 16.85
C THR A 157 21.91 34.95 15.52
N GLY A 158 21.88 36.04 14.73
CA GLY A 158 21.30 36.04 13.39
C GLY A 158 22.01 35.09 12.43
N LEU A 159 23.35 35.09 12.40
CA LEU A 159 24.13 34.19 11.54
C LEU A 159 24.00 32.72 11.95
N LEU A 160 23.98 32.43 13.25
CA LEU A 160 23.77 31.05 13.74
C LEU A 160 22.34 30.58 13.47
N ALA A 161 21.35 31.45 13.63
CA ALA A 161 19.96 31.15 13.26
C ALA A 161 19.83 30.91 11.76
N ALA A 162 20.51 31.69 10.92
CA ALA A 162 20.54 31.47 9.47
C ALA A 162 21.23 30.16 9.09
N LEU A 163 22.32 29.78 9.77
CA LEU A 163 22.99 28.49 9.57
C LEU A 163 22.11 27.31 9.98
N ALA A 164 21.43 27.43 11.13
CA ALA A 164 20.48 26.42 11.61
C ALA A 164 19.28 26.32 10.67
N LEU A 165 18.72 27.45 10.24
CA LEU A 165 17.62 27.50 9.27
C LEU A 165 18.03 26.91 7.93
N PHE A 166 19.24 27.22 7.44
CA PHE A 166 19.79 26.63 6.21
C PHE A 166 19.93 25.12 6.33
N GLY A 167 20.42 24.60 7.46
CA GLY A 167 20.48 23.17 7.74
C GLY A 167 19.09 22.52 7.79
N LEU A 168 18.11 23.19 8.41
CA LEU A 168 16.73 22.74 8.44
C LEU A 168 16.08 22.76 7.05
N THR A 169 16.27 23.82 6.25
CA THR A 169 15.74 23.88 4.88
C THR A 169 16.44 22.92 3.93
N ALA A 170 17.72 22.59 4.16
CA ALA A 170 18.42 21.56 3.41
C ALA A 170 17.95 20.14 3.79
N ALA A 171 17.54 19.94 5.04
CA ALA A 171 16.89 18.70 5.51
C ALA A 171 15.41 18.61 5.11
N VAL A 172 14.77 19.74 4.81
CA VAL A 172 13.36 19.88 4.39
C VAL A 172 13.30 20.33 2.91
N TRP A 173 14.30 20.00 2.08
CA TRP A 173 14.37 20.51 0.71
C TRP A 173 13.04 20.24 0.00
N PRO A 174 12.31 21.28 -0.44
CA PRO A 174 11.04 21.08 -1.11
C PRO A 174 11.35 20.42 -2.46
N GLU A 175 10.77 19.24 -2.69
CA GLU A 175 10.78 18.61 -4.00
C GLU A 175 10.01 19.52 -4.97
N VAL A 176 10.74 20.39 -5.67
CA VAL A 176 10.24 21.04 -6.88
C VAL A 176 10.29 19.98 -7.96
N SER A 177 9.16 19.32 -8.18
CA SER A 177 8.98 18.47 -9.33
C SER A 177 8.59 19.33 -10.53
N PRO A 178 9.23 19.17 -11.69
CA PRO A 178 8.61 19.57 -12.94
C PRO A 178 7.38 18.68 -13.12
N GLN A 179 6.19 19.28 -13.06
CA GLN A 179 5.00 18.67 -13.64
C GLN A 179 5.30 18.47 -15.13
N THR A 180 5.52 17.23 -15.55
CA THR A 180 5.28 16.86 -16.93
C THR A 180 3.78 16.79 -17.09
N ASP A 181 3.19 17.88 -17.57
CA ASP A 181 1.82 17.93 -18.06
C ASP A 181 1.70 16.96 -19.25
N LEU A 182 1.39 15.70 -18.96
CA LEU A 182 0.81 14.81 -19.95
C LEU A 182 -0.69 14.95 -19.81
N MET A 183 -1.26 15.87 -20.58
CA MET A 183 -2.70 15.97 -20.80
C MET A 183 -3.21 14.65 -21.38
N PRO A 184 -4.15 13.93 -20.75
CA PRO A 184 -4.99 13.01 -21.47
C PRO A 184 -5.97 13.83 -22.31
N ALA A 185 -6.00 13.54 -23.60
CA ALA A 185 -7.03 14.08 -24.49
C ALA A 185 -8.40 13.68 -23.94
N SER A 186 -9.22 14.69 -23.65
CA SER A 186 -10.62 14.51 -23.29
C SER A 186 -11.37 13.92 -24.48
N LEU A 187 -11.64 12.61 -24.44
CA LEU A 187 -12.64 11.99 -25.29
C LEU A 187 -13.96 11.93 -24.53
N THR A 188 -14.95 12.60 -25.09
CA THR A 188 -16.35 12.58 -24.69
C THR A 188 -16.86 11.16 -24.52
N ALA A 189 -17.36 10.86 -23.33
CA ALA A 189 -18.09 9.64 -23.01
C ALA A 189 -19.17 9.36 -24.08
N SER A 190 -19.04 8.23 -24.79
CA SER A 190 -20.12 7.68 -25.60
C SER A 190 -21.05 6.88 -24.69
N GLY A 191 -21.95 7.60 -24.03
CA GLY A 191 -22.98 7.04 -23.16
C GLY A 191 -23.27 8.02 -22.03
N ALA A 192 -24.38 8.75 -22.15
CA ALA A 192 -24.86 9.60 -21.08
C ALA A 192 -25.26 8.72 -19.89
N PHE A 193 -24.33 8.53 -18.96
CA PHE A 193 -24.64 8.17 -17.59
C PHE A 193 -24.90 9.49 -16.87
N GLU A 194 -26.14 9.74 -16.46
CA GLU A 194 -26.38 10.78 -15.45
C GLU A 194 -25.79 10.24 -14.14
N PRO A 195 -24.85 10.97 -13.51
CA PRO A 195 -24.20 10.47 -12.31
C PRO A 195 -25.22 10.39 -11.18
N ALA A 196 -25.36 9.20 -10.60
CA ALA A 196 -25.84 9.03 -9.24
C ALA A 196 -25.17 10.06 -8.32
N ASP A 197 -25.84 10.51 -7.26
CA ASP A 197 -25.22 11.43 -6.30
C ASP A 197 -23.81 10.95 -5.90
N ASN A 198 -22.81 11.84 -5.86
CA ASN A 198 -21.42 11.43 -5.59
C ASN A 198 -21.37 10.54 -4.32
N PRO A 199 -20.90 9.28 -4.41
CA PRO A 199 -20.96 8.33 -3.30
C PRO A 199 -20.04 8.72 -2.12
N ALA A 200 -19.11 9.65 -2.33
CA ALA A 200 -18.29 10.23 -1.27
C ALA A 200 -18.98 11.35 -0.50
N ASN A 201 -20.16 11.80 -0.94
CA ASN A 201 -20.97 12.75 -0.19
C ASN A 201 -21.63 12.06 1.01
N PRO A 202 -21.73 12.74 2.17
CA PRO A 202 -22.50 12.26 3.31
C PRO A 202 -23.95 11.95 2.92
N GLY A 203 -24.48 10.85 3.46
CA GLY A 203 -25.88 10.48 3.25
C GLY A 203 -26.85 11.23 4.18
N PRO A 204 -28.14 10.88 4.16
CA PRO A 204 -29.19 11.62 4.86
C PRO A 204 -29.26 11.35 6.37
N TYR A 205 -28.48 10.39 6.88
CA TYR A 205 -28.49 10.01 8.29
C TYR A 205 -27.54 10.88 9.12
N ARG A 206 -28.00 11.31 10.30
CA ARG A 206 -27.08 11.83 11.32
C ARG A 206 -26.29 10.67 11.93
N VAL A 207 -25.02 10.91 12.20
CA VAL A 207 -24.11 9.92 12.76
C VAL A 207 -24.11 9.99 14.29
N SER A 208 -24.22 8.82 14.92
CA SER A 208 -23.96 8.59 16.33
C SER A 208 -22.69 7.75 16.47
N THR A 209 -21.90 8.02 17.51
CA THR A 209 -20.64 7.32 17.80
C THR A 209 -20.72 6.66 19.16
N LEU A 210 -20.22 5.43 19.25
CA LEU A 210 -20.03 4.72 20.53
C LEU A 210 -18.74 3.90 20.49
N TYR A 211 -18.21 3.58 21.66
CA TYR A 211 -17.03 2.73 21.82
C TYR A 211 -17.39 1.49 22.63
N TYR A 212 -16.94 0.32 22.16
CA TYR A 212 -16.93 -0.87 23.00
C TYR A 212 -15.50 -1.33 23.24
N GLY A 213 -15.23 -1.82 24.45
CA GLY A 213 -13.89 -2.28 24.80
C GLY A 213 -13.78 -2.92 26.18
N SER A 214 -12.56 -3.31 26.52
CA SER A 214 -12.27 -4.05 27.76
C SER A 214 -12.60 -3.30 29.06
N GLY A 215 -12.71 -1.97 29.00
CA GLY A 215 -12.84 -1.11 30.17
C GLY A 215 -11.53 -0.91 30.95
N LYS A 216 -10.42 -1.44 30.44
CA LYS A 216 -9.13 -1.53 31.13
C LYS A 216 -7.93 -1.17 30.25
N ASP A 217 -8.17 -0.68 29.03
CA ASP A 217 -7.09 -0.23 28.16
C ASP A 217 -6.27 0.88 28.84
N ARG A 218 -4.94 0.80 28.70
CA ARG A 218 -3.98 1.69 29.36
C ARG A 218 -3.69 2.94 28.56
N TRP A 219 -3.88 2.87 27.25
CA TRP A 219 -3.38 3.84 26.29
C TRP A 219 -4.49 4.57 25.55
N GLN A 220 -5.62 3.89 25.34
CA GLN A 220 -6.79 4.40 24.62
C GLN A 220 -7.96 4.55 25.61
N PRO A 221 -8.21 5.76 26.18
CA PRO A 221 -9.29 6.01 27.13
C PRO A 221 -10.66 5.49 26.69
N GLU A 222 -10.98 5.58 25.41
CA GLU A 222 -12.21 5.11 24.75
C GLU A 222 -12.43 3.59 24.85
N PHE A 223 -11.37 2.80 24.99
CA PHE A 223 -11.42 1.36 25.28
C PHE A 223 -11.16 1.04 26.76
N GLY A 224 -10.80 2.08 27.53
CA GLY A 224 -10.55 2.07 28.96
C GLY A 224 -11.73 2.66 29.74
N LYS A 225 -11.48 3.78 30.43
CA LYS A 225 -12.45 4.36 31.38
C LYS A 225 -13.64 5.04 30.70
N GLU A 226 -13.51 5.42 29.44
CA GLU A 226 -14.51 6.15 28.66
C GLU A 226 -15.31 5.24 27.73
N THR A 227 -15.16 3.92 27.87
CA THR A 227 -15.89 2.95 27.03
C THR A 227 -17.39 2.96 27.35
N ASP A 228 -18.22 3.01 26.31
CA ASP A 228 -19.68 3.01 26.44
C ASP A 228 -20.21 1.59 26.73
N LEU A 229 -19.65 0.60 26.05
CA LEU A 229 -20.03 -0.81 26.16
C LEU A 229 -18.83 -1.68 26.56
N ARG A 230 -19.04 -2.59 27.50
CA ARG A 230 -17.98 -3.52 27.92
C ARG A 230 -18.02 -4.80 27.10
N SER A 231 -16.90 -5.13 26.46
CA SER A 231 -16.71 -6.40 25.77
C SER A 231 -15.93 -7.40 26.62
N ALA A 232 -16.16 -8.69 26.37
CA ALA A 232 -15.35 -9.75 26.96
C ALA A 232 -14.01 -9.89 26.22
N SER A 233 -12.97 -10.32 26.94
CA SER A 233 -11.71 -10.70 26.32
C SER A 233 -11.78 -12.10 25.71
N VAL A 234 -10.97 -12.37 24.69
CA VAL A 234 -10.90 -13.66 24.00
C VAL A 234 -9.52 -14.30 24.14
N ASP A 235 -9.48 -15.64 24.19
CA ASP A 235 -8.25 -16.42 24.31
C ASP A 235 -7.76 -16.90 22.93
N ALA A 236 -6.68 -16.29 22.45
CA ALA A 236 -6.01 -16.63 21.20
C ALA A 236 -4.81 -17.58 21.37
N SER A 237 -4.62 -18.20 22.53
CA SER A 237 -3.48 -19.10 22.79
C SER A 237 -3.48 -20.37 21.92
N ALA A 238 -4.60 -20.67 21.26
CA ALA A 238 -4.67 -21.68 20.21
C ALA A 238 -3.78 -21.31 18.99
N TYR A 239 -3.70 -20.02 18.65
CA TYR A 239 -3.04 -19.50 17.46
C TYR A 239 -1.71 -18.81 17.76
N ILE A 240 -1.60 -18.09 18.87
CA ILE A 240 -0.38 -17.40 19.30
C ILE A 240 0.31 -18.24 20.36
N LYS A 241 1.48 -18.78 20.04
CA LYS A 241 2.29 -19.57 20.99
C LYS A 241 3.32 -18.71 21.70
N ASN A 242 3.78 -17.63 21.08
CA ASN A 242 4.81 -16.77 21.64
C ASN A 242 4.31 -15.34 21.78
N TRP A 243 4.10 -14.91 23.03
CA TRP A 243 3.77 -13.53 23.37
C TRP A 243 4.88 -12.93 24.25
N PRO A 244 5.68 -11.98 23.75
CA PRO A 244 6.80 -11.41 24.50
C PRO A 244 6.38 -10.68 25.78
N ARG A 245 7.17 -10.80 26.85
CA ARG A 245 6.89 -10.13 28.14
C ARG A 245 6.80 -8.61 28.04
N LEU A 246 7.62 -7.99 27.19
CA LEU A 246 7.56 -6.54 26.97
C LEU A 246 6.22 -6.12 26.35
N ARG A 247 5.65 -6.95 25.48
CA ARG A 247 4.32 -6.73 24.91
C ARG A 247 3.23 -6.83 25.98
N THR A 248 3.31 -7.83 26.88
CA THR A 248 2.43 -7.90 28.06
C THR A 248 2.58 -6.70 28.99
N TRP A 249 3.82 -6.25 29.21
CA TRP A 249 4.07 -5.07 30.04
C TRP A 249 3.45 -3.82 29.44
N PHE A 250 3.56 -3.63 28.12
CA PHE A 250 2.97 -2.50 27.41
C PHE A 250 1.44 -2.54 27.46
N TRP A 251 0.82 -3.60 26.96
CA TRP A 251 -0.63 -3.70 26.83
C TRP A 251 -1.37 -4.02 28.14
N GLY A 252 -0.73 -4.73 29.06
CA GLY A 252 -1.34 -5.19 30.30
C GLY A 252 -2.10 -6.51 30.21
N TYR A 253 -2.05 -7.18 29.06
CA TYR A 253 -2.62 -8.50 28.81
C TYR A 253 -1.68 -9.34 27.92
N ASP A 254 -1.97 -10.64 27.82
CA ASP A 254 -1.29 -11.55 26.92
C ASP A 254 -2.30 -12.18 25.93
N GLN A 255 -1.84 -13.14 25.13
CA GLN A 255 -2.66 -13.78 24.11
C GLN A 255 -3.88 -14.53 24.66
N ARG A 256 -4.00 -14.76 25.98
CA ARG A 256 -5.15 -15.43 26.59
C ARG A 256 -6.31 -14.49 26.90
N ALA A 257 -6.08 -13.19 26.80
CA ALA A 257 -7.06 -12.17 27.18
C ALA A 257 -6.99 -10.98 26.21
N LEU A 258 -6.99 -11.26 24.90
CA LEU A 258 -7.01 -10.20 23.89
C LEU A 258 -8.33 -9.43 23.98
N PRO A 259 -8.31 -8.09 23.99
CA PRO A 259 -9.52 -7.29 24.06
C PRO A 259 -10.26 -7.29 22.72
N VAL A 260 -11.59 -7.21 22.77
CA VAL A 260 -12.44 -7.01 21.60
C VAL A 260 -12.86 -5.54 21.60
N ASN A 261 -11.98 -4.67 21.12
CA ASN A 261 -12.14 -3.21 21.16
C ASN A 261 -12.60 -2.66 19.79
N GLY A 262 -13.54 -1.72 19.75
CA GLY A 262 -13.97 -1.12 18.48
C GLY A 262 -14.66 0.23 18.61
N ARG A 263 -14.45 1.07 17.60
CA ARG A 263 -15.08 2.38 17.42
C ARG A 263 -16.25 2.20 16.46
N VAL A 264 -17.44 2.57 16.87
CA VAL A 264 -18.67 2.38 16.10
C VAL A 264 -19.21 3.73 15.67
N TRP A 265 -19.51 3.87 14.39
CA TRP A 265 -20.32 4.93 13.81
C TRP A 265 -21.60 4.29 13.26
N MET A 266 -22.76 4.85 13.59
CA MET A 266 -24.05 4.31 13.16
C MET A 266 -25.10 5.42 12.94
N PRO A 267 -26.16 5.16 12.17
CA PRO A 267 -27.28 6.09 12.05
C PRO A 267 -27.98 6.36 13.39
N ASP A 268 -28.26 7.63 13.71
CA ASP A 268 -29.12 8.02 14.83
C ASP A 268 -30.59 7.78 14.44
N ALA A 269 -31.17 6.68 14.93
CA ALA A 269 -32.52 6.25 14.57
C ALA A 269 -33.58 7.33 14.87
N GLY A 270 -34.33 7.75 13.84
CA GLY A 270 -35.46 8.67 13.97
C GLY A 270 -35.12 10.17 13.95
N LYS A 271 -33.87 10.57 13.70
CA LYS A 271 -33.47 11.99 13.58
C LYS A 271 -32.82 12.36 12.24
N GLY A 272 -32.79 11.43 11.29
CA GLY A 272 -32.44 11.68 9.89
C GLY A 272 -33.67 11.98 9.04
N ASN A 273 -33.46 12.56 7.85
CA ASN A 273 -34.55 12.87 6.92
C ASN A 273 -35.13 11.64 6.20
N SER A 274 -34.55 10.45 6.39
CA SER A 274 -34.95 9.21 5.69
C SER A 274 -36.15 8.49 6.32
N GLY A 275 -36.45 8.70 7.61
CA GLY A 275 -37.53 7.99 8.32
C GLY A 275 -37.32 6.50 8.61
N TYR A 276 -36.28 5.86 8.05
CA TYR A 276 -35.92 4.46 8.30
C TYR A 276 -35.12 4.29 9.60
N ALA A 277 -35.49 3.30 10.44
CA ALA A 277 -34.97 3.12 11.79
C ALA A 277 -34.09 1.86 11.98
N GLY A 278 -33.71 1.22 10.86
CA GLY A 278 -32.99 -0.06 10.81
C GLY A 278 -33.91 -1.27 10.59
N PRO A 279 -33.34 -2.48 10.47
CA PRO A 279 -31.92 -2.80 10.70
C PRO A 279 -30.99 -2.32 9.57
N TYR A 280 -29.74 -2.01 9.92
CA TYR A 280 -28.70 -1.52 9.01
C TYR A 280 -27.64 -2.58 8.74
N SER A 281 -27.02 -2.54 7.56
CA SER A 281 -25.89 -3.42 7.21
C SER A 281 -24.67 -3.15 8.08
N LEU A 282 -23.89 -4.19 8.39
CA LEU A 282 -22.70 -4.12 9.25
C LEU A 282 -21.41 -4.08 8.41
N VAL A 283 -20.52 -3.15 8.72
CA VAL A 283 -19.20 -3.03 8.12
C VAL A 283 -18.14 -3.06 9.20
N LEU A 284 -17.22 -4.03 9.17
CA LEU A 284 -16.03 -4.01 10.02
C LEU A 284 -14.82 -3.51 9.21
N ILE A 285 -13.99 -2.66 9.81
CA ILE A 285 -12.78 -2.10 9.21
C ILE A 285 -11.59 -2.49 10.08
N VAL A 286 -10.61 -3.19 9.51
CA VAL A 286 -9.39 -3.60 10.20
C VAL A 286 -8.14 -2.95 9.58
N HIS A 287 -7.31 -2.37 10.43
CA HIS A 287 -6.06 -1.75 9.98
C HIS A 287 -4.96 -2.79 9.68
N GLY A 288 -3.91 -2.33 9.00
CA GLY A 288 -2.74 -3.13 8.69
C GLY A 288 -1.73 -3.25 9.82
N ASN A 289 -0.59 -3.88 9.51
CA ASN A 289 0.55 -3.84 10.42
C ASN A 289 1.21 -2.47 10.38
N HIS A 290 1.19 -1.77 11.51
CA HIS A 290 1.96 -0.56 11.76
C HIS A 290 2.91 -0.79 12.95
N LEU A 291 3.38 0.27 13.60
CA LEU A 291 3.97 0.19 14.95
C LEU A 291 2.84 0.00 15.98
N MET A 292 3.00 -0.89 16.95
CA MET A 292 1.96 -1.13 17.97
C MET A 292 1.79 0.05 18.93
N GLU A 293 2.82 0.89 19.05
CA GLU A 293 2.85 2.09 19.87
C GLU A 293 2.22 3.31 19.18
N ASP A 294 1.82 3.18 17.91
CA ASP A 294 1.15 4.22 17.11
C ASP A 294 -0.17 3.70 16.55
N PHE A 295 -1.27 4.06 17.22
CA PHE A 295 -2.57 3.40 17.07
C PHE A 295 -3.25 3.74 15.74
N SER A 296 -3.70 2.69 15.05
CA SER A 296 -4.10 2.76 13.64
C SER A 296 -5.61 2.78 13.41
N ASP A 297 -6.39 2.28 14.36
CA ASP A 297 -7.84 2.09 14.26
C ASP A 297 -8.62 3.41 14.13
N GLY A 298 -8.16 4.49 14.77
CA GLY A 298 -8.78 5.82 14.66
C GLY A 298 -8.66 6.43 13.25
N GLY A 299 -7.69 5.97 12.45
CA GLY A 299 -7.38 6.54 11.14
C GLY A 299 -8.45 6.39 10.06
N TYR A 300 -9.46 5.54 10.29
CA TYR A 300 -10.60 5.31 9.39
C TYR A 300 -11.88 6.06 9.78
N ALA A 301 -11.81 6.99 10.73
CA ALA A 301 -12.98 7.77 11.14
C ALA A 301 -13.71 8.43 9.96
N TYR A 302 -12.98 8.98 8.99
CA TYR A 302 -13.55 9.58 7.78
C TYR A 302 -14.43 8.61 6.98
N LEU A 303 -14.06 7.33 6.94
CA LEU A 303 -14.82 6.28 6.25
C LEU A 303 -15.97 5.79 7.13
N GLY A 304 -15.73 5.60 8.43
CA GLY A 304 -16.76 5.22 9.40
C GLY A 304 -17.92 6.21 9.44
N GLU A 305 -17.63 7.51 9.50
CA GLU A 305 -18.63 8.58 9.48
C GLU A 305 -19.39 8.65 8.15
N LEU A 306 -18.70 8.53 7.01
CA LEU A 306 -19.34 8.48 5.70
C LEU A 306 -20.32 7.31 5.62
N LEU A 307 -19.87 6.10 5.93
CA LEU A 307 -20.71 4.91 5.86
C LEU A 307 -21.89 5.00 6.84
N ALA A 308 -21.67 5.48 8.07
CA ALA A 308 -22.77 5.70 9.00
C ALA A 308 -23.80 6.71 8.49
N SER A 309 -23.36 7.80 7.87
CA SER A 309 -24.27 8.78 7.25
C SER A 309 -25.07 8.20 6.09
N ARG A 310 -24.61 7.10 5.49
CA ARG A 310 -25.22 6.38 4.36
C ARG A 310 -25.93 5.08 4.77
N GLY A 311 -26.22 4.91 6.05
CA GLY A 311 -27.09 3.82 6.53
C GLY A 311 -26.38 2.52 6.89
N TYR A 312 -25.09 2.57 7.24
CA TYR A 312 -24.32 1.41 7.71
C TYR A 312 -23.99 1.54 9.20
N VAL A 313 -23.94 0.42 9.94
CA VAL A 313 -23.17 0.37 11.19
C VAL A 313 -21.73 0.07 10.82
N ALA A 314 -20.85 1.07 10.90
CA ALA A 314 -19.44 0.95 10.58
C ALA A 314 -18.61 0.83 11.87
N VAL A 315 -17.70 -0.13 11.92
CA VAL A 315 -16.90 -0.42 13.10
C VAL A 315 -15.42 -0.51 12.73
N SER A 316 -14.58 0.40 13.23
CA SER A 316 -13.12 0.25 13.14
C SER A 316 -12.63 -0.54 14.33
N VAL A 317 -12.04 -1.72 14.08
CA VAL A 317 -11.58 -2.64 15.12
C VAL A 317 -10.13 -2.36 15.52
N ASP A 318 -9.85 -2.44 16.82
CA ASP A 318 -8.50 -2.27 17.36
C ASP A 318 -7.77 -3.62 17.41
N GLU A 319 -6.73 -3.73 16.58
CA GLU A 319 -5.81 -4.86 16.55
C GLU A 319 -4.35 -4.39 16.68
N ASN A 320 -4.12 -3.22 17.31
CA ASN A 320 -2.78 -2.66 17.46
C ASN A 320 -1.86 -3.60 18.24
N PHE A 321 -2.41 -4.43 19.13
CA PHE A 321 -1.66 -5.45 19.85
C PHE A 321 -1.14 -6.61 18.98
N LEU A 322 -1.49 -6.67 17.68
CA LEU A 322 -0.91 -7.58 16.68
C LEU A 322 0.12 -6.90 15.76
N ASN A 323 0.33 -5.59 15.89
CA ASN A 323 1.30 -4.83 15.11
C ASN A 323 2.74 -5.14 15.54
N TYR A 324 3.69 -4.88 14.64
CA TYR A 324 5.12 -4.93 14.92
C TYR A 324 5.53 -3.90 15.97
N SER A 325 6.56 -4.21 16.74
CA SER A 325 7.20 -3.29 17.69
C SER A 325 8.71 -3.46 17.57
N ALA A 326 9.45 -2.36 17.55
CA ALA A 326 10.91 -2.40 17.57
C ALA A 326 11.47 -3.06 18.87
N TRP A 327 10.64 -3.14 19.91
CA TRP A 327 11.01 -3.67 21.23
C TRP A 327 10.57 -5.11 21.46
N SER A 328 9.51 -5.57 20.79
CA SER A 328 8.92 -6.88 21.02
C SER A 328 8.71 -7.73 19.75
N GLY A 329 9.08 -7.23 18.57
CA GLY A 329 8.85 -7.91 17.30
C GLY A 329 7.37 -8.00 16.97
N ILE A 330 7.01 -8.94 16.09
CA ILE A 330 5.62 -9.22 15.69
C ILE A 330 5.15 -10.55 16.30
N PRO A 331 3.89 -10.66 16.77
CA PRO A 331 3.35 -11.93 17.27
C PRO A 331 3.33 -13.02 16.19
N ASP A 332 3.45 -14.29 16.59
CA ASP A 332 3.32 -15.40 15.66
C ASP A 332 1.87 -15.52 15.16
N ASN A 333 1.71 -15.96 13.91
CA ASN A 333 0.41 -16.09 13.24
C ASN A 333 -0.44 -14.81 13.24
N ASP A 334 0.17 -13.61 13.31
CA ASP A 334 -0.54 -12.33 13.38
C ASP A 334 -1.67 -12.26 12.34
N MET A 335 -1.39 -12.54 11.08
CA MET A 335 -2.38 -12.47 9.99
C MET A 335 -3.58 -13.38 10.20
N LYS A 336 -3.37 -14.60 10.73
CA LYS A 336 -4.46 -15.54 11.02
C LYS A 336 -5.27 -15.07 12.22
N VAL A 337 -4.62 -14.49 13.22
CA VAL A 337 -5.30 -13.98 14.42
C VAL A 337 -6.08 -12.71 14.12
N ARG A 338 -5.59 -11.83 13.25
CA ARG A 338 -6.34 -10.67 12.72
C ARG A 338 -7.67 -11.12 12.09
N ALA A 339 -7.60 -12.11 11.21
CA ALA A 339 -8.81 -12.69 10.60
C ALA A 339 -9.75 -13.31 11.64
N TRP A 340 -9.21 -13.99 12.65
CA TRP A 340 -9.99 -14.56 13.75
C TRP A 340 -10.62 -13.48 14.65
N MET A 341 -9.91 -12.38 14.92
CA MET A 341 -10.41 -11.26 15.72
C MET A 341 -11.62 -10.59 15.06
N LEU A 342 -11.61 -10.37 13.73
CA LEU A 342 -12.79 -9.92 12.99
C LEU A 342 -14.03 -10.79 13.26
N LEU A 343 -13.87 -12.11 13.34
CA LEU A 343 -14.97 -13.04 13.65
C LEU A 343 -15.42 -12.94 15.11
N LYS A 344 -14.50 -12.69 16.04
CA LYS A 344 -14.82 -12.40 17.44
C LYS A 344 -15.58 -11.09 17.60
N HIS A 345 -15.25 -10.08 16.80
CA HIS A 345 -16.03 -8.85 16.72
C HIS A 345 -17.47 -9.11 16.27
N LEU A 346 -17.69 -9.95 15.24
CA LEU A 346 -19.04 -10.32 14.84
C LEU A 346 -19.83 -10.98 15.98
N GLN A 347 -19.23 -11.93 16.70
CA GLN A 347 -19.88 -12.57 17.85
C GLN A 347 -20.23 -11.54 18.95
N GLN A 348 -19.28 -10.67 19.33
CA GLN A 348 -19.48 -9.65 20.37
C GLN A 348 -20.57 -8.64 20.00
N ILE A 349 -20.59 -8.19 18.73
CA ILE A 349 -21.62 -7.28 18.23
C ILE A 349 -22.98 -7.99 18.19
N GLY A 350 -23.02 -9.28 17.85
CA GLY A 350 -24.22 -10.11 17.94
C GLY A 350 -24.80 -10.18 19.36
N GLU A 351 -23.95 -10.33 20.37
CA GLU A 351 -24.36 -10.31 21.78
C GLU A 351 -24.97 -8.96 22.17
N PHE A 352 -24.32 -7.84 21.82
CA PHE A 352 -24.86 -6.50 22.06
C PHE A 352 -26.18 -6.26 21.33
N ALA A 353 -26.29 -6.70 20.08
CA ALA A 353 -27.50 -6.53 19.27
C ALA A 353 -28.68 -7.39 19.75
N ALA A 354 -28.43 -8.41 20.56
CA ALA A 354 -29.45 -9.27 21.17
C ALA A 354 -29.87 -8.83 22.59
N GLU A 355 -29.15 -7.88 23.21
CA GLU A 355 -29.40 -7.44 24.59
C GLU A 355 -30.37 -6.25 24.66
N PRO A 356 -31.58 -6.40 25.24
CA PRO A 356 -32.53 -5.29 25.36
C PRO A 356 -31.95 -4.12 26.15
N GLY A 357 -32.07 -2.90 25.60
CA GLY A 357 -31.54 -1.68 26.21
C GLY A 357 -30.10 -1.35 25.78
N ASN A 358 -29.42 -2.25 25.08
CA ASN A 358 -28.15 -1.95 24.42
C ASN A 358 -28.39 -0.99 23.21
N PRO A 359 -27.50 -0.01 22.95
CA PRO A 359 -27.63 0.87 21.79
C PRO A 359 -27.70 0.15 20.42
N LEU A 360 -27.12 -1.05 20.31
CA LEU A 360 -27.14 -1.87 19.09
C LEU A 360 -28.36 -2.80 19.00
N TYR A 361 -29.22 -2.84 20.03
CA TYR A 361 -30.33 -3.77 20.11
C TYR A 361 -31.29 -3.65 18.92
N GLY A 362 -31.39 -4.72 18.13
CA GLY A 362 -32.25 -4.77 16.94
C GLY A 362 -31.87 -3.79 15.82
N LYS A 363 -30.64 -3.24 15.82
CA LYS A 363 -30.19 -2.24 14.84
C LYS A 363 -29.44 -2.79 13.64
N ILE A 364 -29.03 -4.05 13.67
CA ILE A 364 -28.09 -4.62 12.69
C ILE A 364 -28.73 -5.79 11.94
N ASP A 365 -28.55 -5.80 10.61
CA ASP A 365 -28.87 -6.95 9.76
C ASP A 365 -27.61 -7.81 9.56
N PHE A 366 -27.51 -8.92 10.31
CA PHE A 366 -26.40 -9.88 10.18
C PHE A 366 -26.45 -10.71 8.90
N GLY A 367 -27.49 -10.56 8.08
CA GLY A 367 -27.54 -11.05 6.71
C GLY A 367 -26.71 -10.22 5.74
N GLN A 368 -26.33 -8.98 6.09
CA GLN A 368 -25.64 -8.02 5.24
C GLN A 368 -24.35 -7.51 5.90
N ILE A 369 -23.29 -8.33 5.84
CA ILE A 369 -21.99 -8.01 6.46
C ILE A 369 -20.93 -7.76 5.37
N ALA A 370 -20.16 -6.69 5.53
CA ALA A 370 -18.95 -6.42 4.77
C ALA A 370 -17.72 -6.32 5.69
N LEU A 371 -16.58 -6.80 5.19
CA LEU A 371 -15.29 -6.69 5.86
C LEU A 371 -14.33 -5.86 5.03
N ILE A 372 -13.82 -4.77 5.59
CA ILE A 372 -12.81 -3.90 4.99
C ILE A 372 -11.51 -4.11 5.72
N GLY A 373 -10.40 -4.22 5.00
CA GLY A 373 -9.09 -4.26 5.63
C GLY A 373 -8.00 -3.58 4.82
N HIS A 374 -7.00 -3.05 5.51
CA HIS A 374 -5.81 -2.43 4.90
C HIS A 374 -4.55 -3.27 5.09
N SER A 375 -3.69 -3.42 4.08
CA SER A 375 -2.41 -4.14 4.19
C SER A 375 -2.63 -5.58 4.67
N ARG A 376 -1.97 -6.00 5.76
CA ARG A 376 -2.25 -7.30 6.39
C ARG A 376 -3.72 -7.47 6.80
N GLY A 377 -4.38 -6.38 7.20
CA GLY A 377 -5.81 -6.36 7.49
C GLY A 377 -6.66 -6.67 6.25
N GLY A 378 -6.23 -6.24 5.06
CA GLY A 378 -6.93 -6.55 3.80
C GLY A 378 -6.88 -8.05 3.47
N GLN A 379 -5.75 -8.69 3.74
CA GLN A 379 -5.67 -10.15 3.68
C GLN A 379 -6.55 -10.82 4.74
N ALA A 380 -6.54 -10.30 5.96
CA ALA A 380 -7.33 -10.81 7.07
C ALA A 380 -8.85 -10.72 6.78
N ALA A 381 -9.32 -9.63 6.17
CA ALA A 381 -10.71 -9.46 5.75
C ALA A 381 -11.13 -10.56 4.75
N ALA A 382 -10.30 -10.85 3.74
CA ALA A 382 -10.56 -11.94 2.82
C ALA A 382 -10.53 -13.32 3.51
N MET A 383 -9.58 -13.57 4.42
CA MET A 383 -9.51 -14.81 5.21
C MET A 383 -10.73 -14.99 6.11
N ALA A 384 -11.23 -13.92 6.73
CA ALA A 384 -12.43 -13.94 7.55
C ALA A 384 -13.71 -14.14 6.72
N ALA A 385 -13.79 -13.58 5.51
CA ALA A 385 -14.87 -13.89 4.59
C ALA A 385 -14.90 -15.38 4.18
N ASP A 386 -13.74 -16.04 4.17
CA ASP A 386 -13.58 -17.48 3.94
C ASP A 386 -13.43 -18.29 5.25
N TYR A 387 -14.05 -17.83 6.35
CA TYR A 387 -13.76 -18.37 7.70
C TYR A 387 -13.97 -19.88 7.82
N ARG A 388 -14.92 -20.47 7.09
CA ARG A 388 -15.20 -21.92 7.15
C ARG A 388 -13.97 -22.74 6.73
N ASN A 389 -13.24 -22.27 5.73
CA ASN A 389 -12.01 -22.93 5.27
C ASN A 389 -10.81 -22.63 6.18
N TRP A 390 -10.79 -21.47 6.86
CA TRP A 390 -9.68 -21.07 7.72
C TRP A 390 -9.80 -21.57 9.17
N PHE A 391 -11.02 -21.64 9.70
CA PHE A 391 -11.33 -21.84 11.11
C PHE A 391 -12.44 -22.87 11.36
N GLY A 392 -12.79 -23.72 10.38
CA GLY A 392 -13.88 -24.70 10.52
C GLY A 392 -13.70 -25.73 11.66
N SER A 393 -12.49 -25.89 12.20
CA SER A 393 -12.22 -26.71 13.39
C SER A 393 -12.23 -25.95 14.73
N ASP A 394 -12.42 -24.62 14.71
CA ASP A 394 -12.46 -23.79 15.91
C ASP A 394 -13.87 -23.81 16.52
N ALA A 395 -14.02 -24.57 17.61
CA ALA A 395 -15.29 -24.68 18.33
C ALA A 395 -15.76 -23.34 18.92
N SER A 396 -14.86 -22.36 19.13
CA SER A 396 -15.23 -21.05 19.67
C SER A 396 -15.97 -20.17 18.66
N LEU A 397 -16.04 -20.58 17.38
CA LEU A 397 -16.68 -19.84 16.28
C LEU A 397 -17.97 -20.49 15.77
N GLN A 398 -18.51 -21.49 16.47
CA GLN A 398 -19.71 -22.23 16.04
C GLN A 398 -20.97 -21.36 15.89
N SER A 399 -21.06 -20.21 16.56
CA SER A 399 -22.22 -19.32 16.45
C SER A 399 -22.23 -18.46 15.18
N LEU A 400 -21.22 -18.57 14.30
CA LEU A 400 -21.10 -17.74 13.10
C LEU A 400 -22.08 -18.09 11.97
N ASP A 401 -22.84 -19.19 12.07
CA ASP A 401 -23.77 -19.58 11.01
C ASP A 401 -24.92 -18.59 10.78
N SER A 402 -25.23 -17.73 11.75
CA SER A 402 -26.19 -16.64 11.61
C SER A 402 -25.63 -15.37 10.96
N PHE A 403 -24.34 -15.35 10.63
CA PHE A 403 -23.64 -14.18 10.08
C PHE A 403 -23.29 -14.44 8.61
N ARG A 404 -23.82 -13.61 7.72
CA ARG A 404 -23.58 -13.72 6.27
C ARG A 404 -22.68 -12.59 5.78
N ILE A 405 -21.40 -12.91 5.62
CA ILE A 405 -20.42 -12.03 4.97
C ILE A 405 -20.66 -12.06 3.46
N GLN A 406 -21.08 -10.93 2.90
CA GLN A 406 -21.43 -10.81 1.48
C GLN A 406 -20.35 -10.07 0.66
N ALA A 407 -19.51 -9.27 1.31
CA ALA A 407 -18.52 -8.43 0.66
C ALA A 407 -17.21 -8.34 1.44
N ALA A 408 -16.09 -8.27 0.73
CA ALA A 408 -14.78 -7.98 1.27
C ALA A 408 -14.10 -6.86 0.47
N VAL A 409 -13.53 -5.88 1.17
CA VAL A 409 -12.77 -4.77 0.59
C VAL A 409 -11.34 -4.83 1.11
N ALA A 410 -10.38 -4.80 0.19
CA ALA A 410 -8.96 -4.93 0.50
C ALA A 410 -8.20 -3.68 -0.01
N ILE A 411 -7.90 -2.77 0.91
CA ILE A 411 -7.07 -1.58 0.65
C ILE A 411 -5.61 -2.02 0.75
N ALA A 412 -4.82 -1.74 -0.30
CA ALA A 412 -3.40 -2.05 -0.43
C ALA A 412 -2.97 -3.36 0.28
N PRO A 413 -3.63 -4.50 0.01
CA PRO A 413 -3.52 -5.66 0.87
C PRO A 413 -2.20 -6.42 0.66
N THR A 414 -1.75 -7.14 1.69
CA THR A 414 -0.79 -8.23 1.45
C THR A 414 -1.49 -9.44 0.83
N ASP A 415 -0.74 -10.32 0.16
CA ASP A 415 -1.24 -11.64 -0.23
C ASP A 415 -0.19 -12.76 -0.02
N LYS A 416 0.13 -13.04 1.25
CA LYS A 416 1.12 -14.05 1.64
C LYS A 416 0.47 -15.42 1.89
N LYS A 417 1.23 -16.48 1.66
CA LYS A 417 0.81 -17.85 1.99
C LYS A 417 0.75 -18.03 3.52
N VAL A 418 -0.39 -18.44 4.06
CA VAL A 418 -0.58 -18.74 5.50
C VAL A 418 -1.03 -20.19 5.63
N ASP A 419 -0.46 -20.95 6.58
CA ASP A 419 -0.72 -22.39 6.73
C ASP A 419 -0.62 -23.19 5.42
N ASN A 420 0.37 -22.85 4.60
CA ASN A 420 0.58 -23.44 3.27
C ASN A 420 -0.60 -23.32 2.28
N LYS A 421 -1.50 -22.36 2.48
CA LYS A 421 -2.60 -22.08 1.54
C LYS A 421 -2.79 -20.57 1.29
N TYR A 422 -3.59 -20.29 0.27
CA TYR A 422 -4.08 -18.94 -0.07
C TYR A 422 -5.61 -18.92 0.08
N THR A 423 -6.16 -17.76 0.38
CA THR A 423 -7.61 -17.56 0.44
C THR A 423 -8.23 -17.68 -0.94
N ARG A 424 -9.42 -18.29 -1.00
CA ARG A 424 -10.25 -18.38 -2.22
C ARG A 424 -11.67 -17.97 -1.86
N LEU A 425 -12.13 -16.86 -2.41
CA LEU A 425 -13.49 -16.39 -2.18
C LEU A 425 -14.42 -17.00 -3.22
N ARG A 426 -15.61 -17.41 -2.78
CA ARG A 426 -16.67 -17.92 -3.64
C ARG A 426 -17.98 -17.26 -3.26
N ASP A 427 -18.65 -16.64 -4.23
CA ASP A 427 -19.95 -15.97 -4.03
C ASP A 427 -19.92 -14.90 -2.92
N VAL A 428 -18.78 -14.20 -2.82
CA VAL A 428 -18.55 -13.02 -1.98
C VAL A 428 -18.01 -11.92 -2.89
N SER A 429 -18.65 -10.75 -2.88
CA SER A 429 -18.16 -9.62 -3.68
C SER A 429 -16.80 -9.16 -3.16
N TYR A 430 -15.89 -8.78 -4.05
CA TYR A 430 -14.52 -8.41 -3.67
C TYR A 430 -14.07 -7.12 -4.36
N LEU A 431 -13.66 -6.11 -3.58
CA LEU A 431 -13.02 -4.90 -4.09
C LEU A 431 -11.59 -4.84 -3.59
N THR A 432 -10.65 -4.43 -4.45
CA THR A 432 -9.32 -4.03 -4.01
C THR A 432 -8.89 -2.69 -4.58
N LEU A 433 -8.28 -1.84 -3.75
CA LEU A 433 -7.75 -0.54 -4.11
C LEU A 433 -6.27 -0.54 -3.76
N GLN A 434 -5.37 -0.24 -4.70
CA GLN A 434 -3.94 -0.17 -4.39
C GLN A 434 -3.23 0.86 -5.25
N GLY A 435 -2.27 1.55 -4.64
CA GLY A 435 -1.45 2.54 -5.32
C GLY A 435 -0.23 1.93 -6.01
N ALA A 436 0.16 2.48 -7.15
CA ALA A 436 1.39 2.09 -7.83
C ALA A 436 2.65 2.61 -7.10
N ARG A 437 2.51 3.63 -6.24
CA ARG A 437 3.59 4.17 -5.39
C ARG A 437 3.60 3.58 -3.99
N ASP A 438 2.94 2.44 -3.78
CA ASP A 438 2.96 1.70 -2.53
C ASP A 438 4.39 1.21 -2.21
N GLY A 439 5.06 1.90 -1.29
CA GLY A 439 6.42 1.60 -0.87
C GLY A 439 6.50 0.44 0.13
N ASP A 440 5.40 0.02 0.76
CA ASP A 440 5.40 -1.07 1.75
C ASP A 440 5.06 -2.41 1.09
N VAL A 441 3.95 -2.48 0.37
CA VAL A 441 3.51 -3.60 -0.47
C VAL A 441 3.63 -3.19 -1.93
N ASN A 442 4.86 -3.21 -2.46
CA ASN A 442 5.18 -2.68 -3.78
C ASN A 442 4.80 -3.57 -4.97
N ASP A 443 4.19 -4.73 -4.72
CA ASP A 443 3.49 -5.53 -5.74
C ASP A 443 1.99 -5.30 -5.62
N PHE A 444 1.23 -5.33 -6.72
CA PHE A 444 -0.22 -5.31 -6.71
C PHE A 444 -0.82 -6.62 -6.17
N ASP A 445 -0.63 -6.90 -4.88
CA ASP A 445 -0.99 -8.14 -4.20
C ASP A 445 -2.51 -8.36 -4.17
N GLY A 446 -3.31 -7.29 -4.11
CA GLY A 446 -4.77 -7.37 -4.17
C GLY A 446 -5.33 -8.02 -5.43
N ASP A 447 -4.64 -7.84 -6.57
CA ASP A 447 -4.97 -8.44 -7.87
C ASP A 447 -4.87 -9.97 -7.84
N ARG A 448 -3.97 -10.52 -7.00
CA ARG A 448 -3.82 -11.97 -6.84
C ARG A 448 -5.00 -12.59 -6.11
N GLN A 449 -5.58 -11.90 -5.11
CA GLN A 449 -6.81 -12.33 -4.46
C GLN A 449 -8.04 -12.12 -5.34
N TYR A 450 -8.07 -11.05 -6.15
CA TYR A 450 -9.10 -10.84 -7.20
C TYR A 450 -9.16 -12.05 -8.15
N MET A 451 -8.02 -12.53 -8.64
CA MET A 451 -7.93 -13.70 -9.52
C MET A 451 -8.45 -14.98 -8.86
N ARG A 452 -8.32 -15.11 -7.54
CA ARG A 452 -8.81 -16.27 -6.76
C ARG A 452 -10.24 -16.13 -6.24
N THR A 453 -10.96 -15.10 -6.68
CA THR A 453 -12.37 -14.89 -6.34
C THR A 453 -13.24 -15.36 -7.50
N THR A 454 -14.19 -16.27 -7.22
CA THR A 454 -15.05 -16.88 -8.23
C THR A 454 -16.52 -16.79 -7.86
N PHE A 455 -17.38 -16.91 -8.88
CA PHE A 455 -18.83 -16.84 -8.73
C PHE A 455 -19.49 -18.08 -9.29
N SER A 456 -20.53 -18.54 -8.62
CA SER A 456 -21.44 -19.52 -9.17
C SER A 456 -22.24 -18.88 -10.32
N ARG A 457 -22.66 -19.69 -11.30
CA ARG A 457 -23.40 -19.19 -12.46
C ARG A 457 -24.69 -18.48 -12.02
N GLY A 458 -24.88 -17.24 -12.47
CA GLY A 458 -26.05 -16.43 -12.13
C GLY A 458 -25.99 -15.76 -10.75
N SER A 459 -24.83 -15.79 -10.08
CA SER A 459 -24.59 -15.02 -8.86
C SER A 459 -24.74 -13.53 -9.12
N ASP A 460 -25.34 -12.81 -8.17
CA ASP A 460 -25.48 -11.36 -8.17
C ASP A 460 -24.19 -10.64 -7.73
N LYS A 461 -23.18 -11.41 -7.31
CA LYS A 461 -21.90 -10.89 -6.80
C LYS A 461 -20.94 -10.53 -7.92
N PHE A 462 -20.05 -9.60 -7.61
CA PHE A 462 -19.01 -9.15 -8.53
C PHE A 462 -17.71 -8.82 -7.80
N LYS A 463 -16.62 -8.79 -8.56
CA LYS A 463 -15.31 -8.35 -8.10
C LYS A 463 -14.81 -7.20 -8.95
N ALA A 464 -14.09 -6.29 -8.31
CA ALA A 464 -13.44 -5.17 -8.93
C ALA A 464 -12.03 -4.95 -8.35
N SER A 465 -11.13 -4.42 -9.15
CA SER A 465 -9.83 -3.92 -8.68
C SER A 465 -9.58 -2.54 -9.24
N LEU A 466 -8.93 -1.67 -8.49
CA LEU A 466 -8.46 -0.37 -8.94
C LEU A 466 -6.98 -0.19 -8.59
N TYR A 467 -6.17 -0.03 -9.63
CA TYR A 467 -4.77 0.35 -9.50
C TYR A 467 -4.63 1.85 -9.79
N ILE A 468 -4.02 2.59 -8.86
CA ILE A 468 -4.02 4.06 -8.84
C ILE A 468 -2.58 4.55 -9.00
N ALA A 469 -2.25 5.25 -10.08
CA ALA A 469 -0.85 5.54 -10.44
C ALA A 469 -0.09 6.30 -9.35
N ASP A 470 -0.69 7.32 -8.74
CA ASP A 470 0.01 8.22 -7.80
C ASP A 470 -0.35 8.02 -6.33
N ALA A 471 -1.09 6.97 -5.98
CA ALA A 471 -1.37 6.63 -4.58
C ALA A 471 -0.23 5.82 -3.94
N ASN A 472 0.00 6.03 -2.64
CA ASN A 472 0.94 5.26 -1.83
C ASN A 472 0.21 4.27 -0.88
N HIS A 473 0.96 3.58 0.00
CA HIS A 473 0.36 2.68 0.99
C HIS A 473 -0.41 3.45 2.08
N SER A 474 0.24 4.45 2.65
CA SER A 474 -0.12 4.95 3.99
C SER A 474 -1.31 5.90 4.03
N GLN A 475 -1.52 6.72 2.99
CA GLN A 475 -2.44 7.86 3.05
C GLN A 475 -3.92 7.47 3.09
N PHE A 476 -4.27 6.20 2.81
CA PHE A 476 -5.60 5.66 3.07
C PHE A 476 -5.97 5.70 4.56
N ASN A 477 -4.98 5.61 5.44
CA ASN A 477 -5.18 5.81 6.88
C ASN A 477 -4.77 7.24 7.25
N SER A 478 -5.70 8.02 7.82
CA SER A 478 -5.44 9.43 8.13
C SER A 478 -4.38 9.68 9.21
N SER A 479 -3.99 8.65 9.98
CA SER A 479 -3.00 8.75 11.06
C SER A 479 -1.57 8.40 10.64
N TRP A 480 -1.37 7.64 9.56
CA TRP A 480 -0.06 7.10 9.18
C TRP A 480 0.83 8.10 8.42
N GLY A 481 0.25 9.18 7.89
CA GLY A 481 0.96 10.18 7.09
C GLY A 481 1.38 9.67 5.71
N ALA A 482 2.41 10.28 5.14
CA ALA A 482 2.84 10.04 3.75
C ALA A 482 4.03 9.07 3.62
N SER A 483 4.52 8.47 4.71
CA SER A 483 5.74 7.66 4.71
C SER A 483 5.41 6.18 4.84
N ASP A 484 5.57 5.41 3.75
CA ASP A 484 5.30 3.97 3.75
C ASP A 484 6.33 3.13 4.50
N VAL A 485 7.48 3.73 4.82
CA VAL A 485 8.55 3.08 5.57
C VAL A 485 8.90 3.93 6.79
N SER A 486 9.10 3.27 7.93
CA SER A 486 9.46 3.90 9.18
C SER A 486 10.84 4.57 9.11
N TYR A 487 11.04 5.56 9.98
CA TYR A 487 12.34 6.20 10.14
C TYR A 487 13.37 5.23 10.75
N PRO A 488 14.68 5.45 10.51
CA PRO A 488 15.27 6.45 9.62
C PRO A 488 15.24 6.06 8.14
N LYS A 489 15.01 4.79 7.79
CA LYS A 489 15.03 4.30 6.39
C LYS A 489 14.05 5.08 5.49
N GLY A 490 12.90 5.48 6.02
CA GLY A 490 11.87 6.25 5.32
C GLY A 490 12.35 7.54 4.64
N ILE A 491 13.44 8.18 5.11
CA ILE A 491 13.97 9.40 4.46
C ILE A 491 14.56 9.13 3.06
N LEU A 492 14.82 7.86 2.74
CA LEU A 492 15.39 7.44 1.47
C LEU A 492 14.33 7.17 0.41
N LEU A 493 13.05 7.19 0.78
CA LEU A 493 11.93 7.06 -0.14
C LEU A 493 11.56 8.43 -0.71
N SER A 494 11.26 8.46 -2.01
CA SER A 494 10.75 9.63 -2.71
C SER A 494 9.27 9.83 -2.38
N ARG A 495 8.85 11.09 -2.24
CA ARG A 495 7.44 11.47 -2.08
C ARG A 495 6.91 12.25 -3.29
N SER A 496 7.77 12.43 -4.28
CA SER A 496 7.48 13.19 -5.49
C SER A 496 6.42 12.51 -6.34
N GLY A 497 5.45 13.31 -6.78
CA GLY A 497 4.37 12.85 -7.66
C GLY A 497 3.34 11.96 -6.97
N MET A 498 3.25 11.97 -5.64
CA MET A 498 2.15 11.31 -4.92
C MET A 498 0.91 12.23 -4.87
N LEU A 499 -0.28 11.62 -4.88
CA LEU A 499 -1.54 12.31 -4.56
C LEU A 499 -1.49 12.95 -3.18
N ALA A 500 -2.20 14.06 -3.00
CA ALA A 500 -2.39 14.61 -1.67
C ALA A 500 -3.17 13.61 -0.78
N PRO A 501 -2.95 13.60 0.55
CA PRO A 501 -3.63 12.66 1.44
C PRO A 501 -5.17 12.68 1.33
N ASP A 502 -5.77 13.86 1.16
CA ASP A 502 -7.23 13.99 1.02
C ASP A 502 -7.74 13.44 -0.32
N GLU A 503 -6.99 13.62 -1.41
CA GLU A 503 -7.34 13.09 -2.74
C GLU A 503 -7.32 11.56 -2.75
N GLN A 504 -6.30 10.95 -2.14
CA GLN A 504 -6.23 9.49 -2.02
C GLN A 504 -7.37 8.92 -1.16
N ARG A 505 -7.77 9.64 -0.10
CA ARG A 505 -8.96 9.26 0.71
C ARG A 505 -10.26 9.51 -0.03
N GLU A 506 -10.34 10.49 -0.92
CA GLU A 506 -11.51 10.70 -1.79
C GLU A 506 -11.78 9.46 -2.65
N ILE A 507 -10.74 8.91 -3.29
CA ILE A 507 -10.84 7.65 -4.05
C ILE A 507 -11.42 6.52 -3.18
N ALA A 508 -10.91 6.37 -1.95
CA ALA A 508 -11.42 5.36 -1.02
C ALA A 508 -12.89 5.60 -0.66
N LYS A 509 -13.29 6.85 -0.38
CA LYS A 509 -14.70 7.18 -0.12
C LYS A 509 -15.60 6.81 -1.30
N VAL A 510 -15.22 7.24 -2.51
CA VAL A 510 -15.99 7.00 -3.75
C VAL A 510 -16.18 5.49 -3.98
N TYR A 511 -15.09 4.74 -4.07
CA TYR A 511 -15.13 3.33 -4.45
C TYR A 511 -15.74 2.45 -3.36
N ILE A 512 -15.40 2.67 -2.09
CA ILE A 512 -15.88 1.81 -1.00
C ILE A 512 -17.37 2.04 -0.75
N SER A 513 -17.82 3.30 -0.69
CA SER A 513 -19.22 3.63 -0.46
C SER A 513 -20.12 3.07 -1.58
N ALA A 514 -19.77 3.35 -2.84
CA ALA A 514 -20.48 2.82 -4.01
C ALA A 514 -20.51 1.29 -4.03
N PHE A 515 -19.41 0.64 -3.64
CA PHE A 515 -19.30 -0.82 -3.68
C PHE A 515 -20.21 -1.47 -2.63
N LEU A 516 -20.28 -0.90 -1.43
CA LEU A 516 -21.13 -1.43 -0.38
C LEU A 516 -22.62 -1.26 -0.73
N GLU A 517 -23.00 -0.16 -1.37
CA GLU A 517 -24.39 0.06 -1.83
C GLU A 517 -24.81 -0.96 -2.89
N GLU A 518 -23.93 -1.24 -3.85
CA GLU A 518 -24.18 -2.23 -4.89
C GLU A 518 -24.23 -3.67 -4.35
N THR A 519 -23.49 -3.97 -3.28
CA THR A 519 -23.29 -5.36 -2.83
C THR A 519 -24.15 -5.77 -1.65
N LEU A 520 -24.58 -4.82 -0.82
CA LEU A 520 -25.40 -5.07 0.36
C LEU A 520 -26.85 -4.58 0.16
N GLN A 521 -27.06 -3.31 -0.21
CA GLN A 521 -28.37 -2.63 -0.08
C GLN A 521 -29.41 -2.92 -1.19
N ARG A 522 -29.25 -4.01 -1.96
CA ARG A 522 -30.05 -4.30 -3.16
C ARG A 522 -31.56 -4.53 -2.89
N GLN A 523 -31.97 -4.83 -1.66
CA GLN A 523 -33.39 -5.09 -1.35
C GLN A 523 -34.27 -3.84 -1.23
N GLU A 524 -33.72 -2.67 -0.88
CA GLU A 524 -34.47 -1.40 -0.89
C GLU A 524 -34.48 -0.74 -2.27
N GLN A 525 -33.50 -1.07 -3.13
CA GLN A 525 -33.39 -0.60 -4.52
C GLN A 525 -34.57 -1.04 -5.41
N GLU A 526 -35.32 -2.09 -5.04
CA GLU A 526 -36.55 -2.47 -5.74
C GLU A 526 -37.72 -1.51 -5.48
N GLN A 527 -37.62 -0.65 -4.46
CA GLN A 527 -38.72 0.25 -4.02
C GLN A 527 -38.45 1.75 -4.27
N GLN A 528 -37.20 2.15 -4.53
CA GLN A 528 -36.84 3.53 -4.89
C GLN A 528 -36.06 3.51 -6.21
N GLU A 529 -36.38 4.42 -7.12
CA GLU A 529 -35.67 4.66 -8.40
C GLU A 529 -34.27 5.22 -8.12
N GLN A 530 -33.41 4.45 -7.44
CA GLN A 530 -32.06 4.87 -7.08
C GLN A 530 -31.06 4.40 -8.13
N GLU A 531 -30.27 5.34 -8.65
CA GLU A 531 -29.30 5.10 -9.72
C GLU A 531 -28.15 4.19 -9.25
N SER A 532 -27.81 3.20 -10.07
CA SER A 532 -26.78 2.20 -9.76
C SER A 532 -25.36 2.72 -10.00
N TYR A 533 -24.44 2.46 -9.06
CA TYR A 533 -23.01 2.73 -9.20
C TYR A 533 -22.25 1.62 -9.95
N LEU A 534 -22.92 0.56 -10.43
CA LEU A 534 -22.24 -0.56 -11.10
C LEU A 534 -21.36 -0.12 -12.27
N ALA A 535 -21.75 0.94 -12.98
CA ALA A 535 -21.00 1.53 -14.07
C ALA A 535 -19.58 1.96 -13.66
N LEU A 536 -19.39 2.49 -12.44
CA LEU A 536 -18.09 2.89 -11.90
C LEU A 536 -17.10 1.71 -11.85
N PHE A 537 -17.59 0.54 -11.43
CA PHE A 537 -16.75 -0.65 -11.31
C PHE A 537 -16.44 -1.27 -12.66
N GLN A 538 -17.42 -1.24 -13.57
CA GLN A 538 -17.28 -1.72 -14.93
C GLN A 538 -16.29 -0.87 -15.74
N ASP A 539 -16.28 0.45 -15.51
CA ASP A 539 -15.42 1.42 -16.17
C ASP A 539 -15.20 2.63 -15.26
N TYR A 540 -13.96 2.82 -14.79
CA TYR A 540 -13.62 3.91 -13.88
C TYR A 540 -14.00 5.28 -14.44
N ARG A 541 -14.07 5.42 -15.77
CA ARG A 541 -14.34 6.68 -16.46
C ARG A 541 -15.72 7.23 -16.14
N ALA A 542 -16.67 6.36 -15.78
CA ALA A 542 -18.00 6.76 -15.32
C ALA A 542 -17.98 7.61 -14.04
N GLY A 543 -16.91 7.52 -13.23
CA GLY A 543 -16.73 8.27 -11.99
C GLY A 543 -15.73 9.42 -12.06
N MET A 544 -15.21 9.79 -13.24
CA MET A 544 -14.11 10.78 -13.33
C MET A 544 -14.47 12.16 -12.76
N SER A 545 -15.76 12.50 -12.70
CA SER A 545 -16.23 13.74 -12.06
C SER A 545 -16.08 13.73 -10.53
N TRP A 546 -15.88 12.56 -9.91
CA TRP A 546 -15.72 12.39 -8.47
C TRP A 546 -14.28 12.04 -8.06
N LEU A 547 -13.44 11.68 -9.02
CA LEU A 547 -12.08 11.18 -8.77
C LEU A 547 -11.04 12.28 -9.01
N PRO A 548 -9.95 12.31 -8.22
CA PRO A 548 -8.84 13.22 -8.48
C PRO A 548 -8.11 12.86 -9.79
N ASP A 549 -7.35 13.82 -10.31
CA ASP A 549 -6.59 13.66 -11.55
C ASP A 549 -5.36 12.76 -11.33
N THR A 550 -5.41 11.54 -11.86
CA THR A 550 -4.32 10.56 -11.94
C THR A 550 -4.74 9.45 -12.90
N ASP A 551 -3.82 8.55 -13.25
CA ASP A 551 -4.13 7.39 -14.07
C ASP A 551 -4.73 6.24 -13.24
N TYR A 552 -5.76 5.60 -13.79
CA TYR A 552 -6.48 4.49 -13.18
C TYR A 552 -6.54 3.28 -14.09
N TYR A 553 -6.42 2.09 -13.51
CA TYR A 553 -6.58 0.82 -14.21
C TYR A 553 -7.54 -0.04 -13.40
N ASN A 554 -8.74 -0.26 -13.94
CA ASN A 554 -9.76 -1.06 -13.29
C ASN A 554 -9.94 -2.43 -13.94
N ARG A 555 -10.26 -3.43 -13.12
CA ARG A 555 -10.80 -4.71 -13.58
C ARG A 555 -12.18 -4.91 -13.01
N PHE A 556 -13.01 -5.64 -13.76
CA PHE A 556 -14.35 -6.01 -13.37
C PHE A 556 -14.70 -7.42 -13.84
N GLU A 557 -15.34 -8.18 -12.96
CA GLU A 557 -15.98 -9.45 -13.31
C GLU A 557 -17.19 -9.69 -12.40
N SER A 558 -18.33 -10.11 -12.95
CA SER A 558 -19.51 -10.51 -12.17
C SER A 558 -19.93 -11.95 -12.44
N GLY A 559 -20.85 -12.47 -11.63
CA GLY A 559 -21.44 -13.81 -11.81
C GLY A 559 -22.24 -14.02 -13.10
N SER A 560 -22.49 -12.95 -13.89
CA SER A 560 -23.07 -13.04 -15.23
C SER A 560 -22.03 -13.21 -16.34
N PHE A 561 -20.73 -13.08 -16.06
CA PHE A 561 -19.68 -13.22 -17.06
C PHE A 561 -19.62 -14.67 -17.60
N ILE A 562 -19.67 -14.80 -18.92
CA ILE A 562 -19.57 -16.07 -19.63
C ILE A 562 -18.19 -16.16 -20.27
N PRO A 563 -17.27 -16.95 -19.70
CA PRO A 563 -15.91 -17.04 -20.21
C PRO A 563 -15.87 -17.81 -21.53
N TRP A 564 -15.15 -17.25 -22.50
CA TRP A 564 -14.73 -17.90 -23.73
C TRP A 564 -13.32 -18.46 -23.60
N ALA A 565 -12.40 -17.69 -23.01
CA ALA A 565 -11.02 -18.11 -22.75
C ALA A 565 -10.48 -17.48 -21.46
N ARG A 566 -9.88 -18.30 -20.60
CA ARG A 566 -9.13 -17.87 -19.40
C ARG A 566 -7.68 -18.36 -19.39
N PHE A 567 -7.31 -19.30 -20.28
CA PHE A 567 -5.95 -19.83 -20.42
C PHE A 567 -5.41 -20.57 -19.18
N ASP A 568 -6.27 -20.78 -18.18
CA ASP A 568 -5.98 -21.48 -16.92
C ASP A 568 -6.41 -22.95 -16.97
N GLU A 569 -7.23 -23.32 -17.97
CA GLU A 569 -7.82 -24.66 -18.15
C GLU A 569 -6.81 -25.73 -18.55
N ASP A 570 -5.82 -25.39 -19.38
CA ASP A 570 -4.80 -26.31 -19.89
C ASP A 570 -3.52 -25.54 -20.32
N THR A 571 -2.51 -26.24 -20.82
CA THR A 571 -1.22 -25.65 -21.26
C THR A 571 -1.05 -25.55 -22.77
N ASN A 572 -2.10 -25.82 -23.54
CA ASN A 572 -2.08 -25.81 -24.98
C ASN A 572 -2.70 -24.53 -25.52
N ARG A 573 -1.84 -23.59 -25.93
CA ARG A 573 -2.21 -22.30 -26.51
C ARG A 573 -3.24 -22.32 -27.64
N ALA A 574 -3.45 -23.45 -28.31
CA ALA A 574 -4.40 -23.58 -29.40
C ALA A 574 -5.79 -24.08 -28.97
N SER A 575 -5.95 -24.64 -27.76
CA SER A 575 -7.26 -25.08 -27.26
C SER A 575 -8.01 -23.93 -26.60
N ILE A 576 -9.32 -23.91 -26.81
CA ILE A 576 -10.25 -23.01 -26.15
C ILE A 576 -11.45 -23.83 -25.62
N PRO A 577 -11.95 -23.56 -24.40
CA PRO A 577 -13.13 -24.21 -23.86
C PRO A 577 -14.33 -24.18 -24.82
N GLY A 578 -15.19 -25.20 -24.73
CA GLY A 578 -16.38 -25.30 -25.59
C GLY A 578 -16.11 -25.70 -27.03
N GLY A 579 -14.96 -26.35 -27.31
CA GLY A 579 -14.60 -26.82 -28.65
C GLY A 579 -14.03 -25.73 -29.56
N GLY A 580 -13.67 -24.57 -28.98
CA GLY A 580 -13.01 -23.51 -29.72
C GLY A 580 -11.55 -23.84 -30.04
N LYS A 581 -11.00 -23.14 -31.03
CA LYS A 581 -9.59 -23.22 -31.43
C LYS A 581 -9.01 -21.81 -31.53
N ALA A 582 -7.76 -21.66 -31.12
CA ALA A 582 -7.01 -20.43 -31.26
C ALA A 582 -5.93 -20.55 -32.34
N GLU A 583 -5.76 -19.49 -33.13
CA GLU A 583 -4.72 -19.38 -34.15
C GLU A 583 -4.11 -17.98 -34.15
N ALA A 584 -2.87 -17.86 -34.60
CA ALA A 584 -2.21 -16.58 -34.77
C ALA A 584 -1.41 -16.54 -36.08
N SER A 585 -1.35 -15.35 -36.69
CA SER A 585 -0.53 -15.07 -37.87
C SER A 585 0.20 -13.75 -37.69
N GLY A 586 1.46 -13.69 -38.12
CA GLY A 586 2.31 -12.50 -38.01
C GLY A 586 2.64 -12.10 -36.57
N LEU A 587 2.54 -13.00 -35.58
CA LEU A 587 2.80 -12.75 -34.16
C LEU A 587 3.66 -13.85 -33.54
N ILE A 588 4.45 -13.46 -32.54
CA ILE A 588 4.90 -14.40 -31.52
C ILE A 588 3.79 -14.45 -30.47
N TRP A 589 3.30 -15.65 -30.17
CA TRP A 589 2.21 -15.83 -29.20
C TRP A 589 2.48 -17.00 -28.27
N THR A 590 2.29 -16.76 -26.98
CA THR A 590 2.64 -17.72 -25.92
C THR A 590 1.71 -17.54 -24.73
N GLU A 591 1.25 -18.64 -24.15
CA GLU A 591 0.57 -18.58 -22.86
C GLU A 591 1.59 -18.52 -21.72
N GLN A 592 1.48 -17.51 -20.86
CA GLN A 592 2.38 -17.31 -19.73
C GLN A 592 1.60 -16.86 -18.49
N ASN A 593 2.20 -16.99 -17.30
CA ASN A 593 1.65 -16.36 -16.10
C ASN A 593 1.95 -14.86 -16.12
N ALA A 594 0.99 -14.05 -15.68
CA ALA A 594 1.27 -12.65 -15.38
C ALA A 594 2.28 -12.56 -14.23
N LYS A 595 3.14 -11.54 -14.22
CA LYS A 595 4.20 -11.38 -13.21
C LYS A 595 4.05 -10.08 -12.45
N ASN A 596 4.40 -10.11 -11.17
CA ASN A 596 4.54 -8.91 -10.33
C ASN A 596 5.94 -8.28 -10.49
N ARG A 597 6.25 -7.21 -9.74
CA ARG A 597 7.53 -6.48 -9.84
C ARG A 597 8.71 -7.37 -9.45
N HIS A 598 8.51 -8.34 -8.57
CA HIS A 598 9.53 -9.30 -8.16
C HIS A 598 9.66 -10.51 -9.11
N ASN A 599 9.07 -10.46 -10.30
CA ASN A 599 9.04 -11.58 -11.27
C ASN A 599 8.39 -12.86 -10.74
N VAL A 600 7.56 -12.76 -9.70
CA VAL A 600 6.77 -13.87 -9.17
C VAL A 600 5.48 -13.99 -9.97
N SER A 601 5.10 -15.22 -10.32
CA SER A 601 3.86 -15.50 -11.04
C SER A 601 2.63 -15.17 -10.21
N LYS A 602 1.72 -14.38 -10.78
CA LYS A 602 0.35 -14.19 -10.32
C LYS A 602 -0.47 -15.46 -10.61
N PRO A 603 -1.59 -15.71 -9.89
CA PRO A 603 -2.39 -16.92 -10.04
C PRO A 603 -3.35 -16.85 -11.24
N THR A 604 -2.86 -16.39 -12.39
CA THR A 604 -3.59 -16.35 -13.67
C THR A 604 -2.60 -16.50 -14.81
N ARG A 605 -3.02 -17.20 -15.85
CA ARG A 605 -2.36 -17.21 -17.15
C ARG A 605 -3.07 -16.28 -18.11
N GLY A 606 -2.41 -16.01 -19.22
CA GLY A 606 -2.97 -15.23 -20.31
C GLY A 606 -2.15 -15.45 -21.56
N ILE A 607 -2.73 -15.08 -22.70
CA ILE A 607 -2.04 -15.16 -23.98
C ILE A 607 -1.24 -13.87 -24.20
N VAL A 608 0.08 -13.99 -24.23
CA VAL A 608 0.99 -12.91 -24.60
C VAL A 608 1.09 -12.87 -26.11
N LEU A 609 0.82 -11.71 -26.70
CA LEU A 609 0.94 -11.42 -28.12
C LEU A 609 2.03 -10.40 -28.33
N GLU A 610 3.06 -10.76 -29.09
CA GLU A 610 4.20 -9.91 -29.41
C GLU A 610 4.30 -9.73 -30.93
N ARG A 611 4.21 -8.46 -31.35
CA ARG A 611 4.49 -8.00 -32.71
C ARG A 611 5.91 -7.46 -32.74
N SER A 612 6.80 -8.16 -33.44
CA SER A 612 8.21 -7.76 -33.57
C SER A 612 8.36 -6.51 -34.44
N GLU A 613 9.49 -5.82 -34.29
CA GLU A 613 9.83 -4.68 -35.13
C GLU A 613 9.96 -5.05 -36.61
N SER A 614 10.46 -6.25 -36.92
CA SER A 614 10.53 -6.77 -38.29
C SER A 614 9.15 -6.97 -38.91
N ALA A 615 8.17 -7.46 -38.14
CA ALA A 615 6.78 -7.58 -38.58
C ALA A 615 6.13 -6.20 -38.78
N ALA A 616 6.45 -5.24 -37.90
CA ALA A 616 5.99 -3.85 -38.01
C ALA A 616 6.51 -3.18 -39.30
N ARG A 617 7.81 -3.25 -39.57
CA ARG A 617 8.45 -2.65 -40.77
C ARG A 617 7.98 -3.28 -42.08
N GLY A 618 7.62 -4.57 -42.06
CA GLY A 618 7.12 -5.29 -43.24
C GLY A 618 5.66 -4.97 -43.61
N GLY A 619 4.93 -4.20 -42.80
CA GLY A 619 3.54 -3.83 -43.06
C GLY A 619 2.53 -4.99 -43.01
N ALA A 620 2.96 -6.20 -42.64
CA ALA A 620 2.08 -7.35 -42.52
C ALA A 620 1.16 -7.19 -41.30
N GLY A 621 -0.15 -7.42 -41.47
CA GLY A 621 -1.09 -7.40 -40.34
C GLY A 621 -0.84 -8.59 -39.40
N SER A 622 -0.83 -8.33 -38.09
CA SER A 622 -0.75 -9.37 -37.06
C SER A 622 -2.14 -9.68 -36.54
N VAL A 623 -2.49 -10.98 -36.44
CA VAL A 623 -3.82 -11.39 -35.99
C VAL A 623 -3.71 -12.55 -35.02
N TYR A 624 -4.45 -12.46 -33.91
CA TYR A 624 -4.76 -13.57 -33.02
C TYR A 624 -6.27 -13.81 -33.05
N ALA A 625 -6.72 -15.04 -33.32
CA ALA A 625 -8.14 -15.34 -33.48
C ALA A 625 -8.57 -16.56 -32.67
N LEU A 626 -9.77 -16.47 -32.10
CA LEU A 626 -10.53 -17.55 -31.50
C LEU A 626 -11.68 -17.91 -32.43
N GLN A 627 -11.90 -19.20 -32.67
CA GLN A 627 -12.93 -19.71 -33.58
C GLN A 627 -13.73 -20.85 -32.96
N TRP A 628 -15.03 -20.90 -33.23
CA TRP A 628 -15.94 -21.95 -32.76
C TRP A 628 -16.78 -22.50 -33.91
N GLU A 629 -16.72 -23.82 -34.11
CA GLU A 629 -17.48 -24.49 -35.19
C GLU A 629 -19.01 -24.43 -34.99
N GLN A 630 -19.46 -24.36 -33.72
CA GLN A 630 -20.88 -24.32 -33.34
C GLN A 630 -21.28 -22.99 -32.68
N GLY A 631 -20.43 -21.96 -32.79
CA GLY A 631 -20.59 -20.68 -32.08
C GLY A 631 -19.98 -20.68 -30.68
N ALA A 632 -19.61 -19.49 -30.21
CA ALA A 632 -19.03 -19.27 -28.89
C ALA A 632 -20.05 -19.54 -27.77
N PRO A 633 -19.60 -19.90 -26.55
CA PRO A 633 -20.50 -20.09 -25.41
C PRO A 633 -21.43 -18.88 -25.16
N VAL A 634 -22.73 -19.15 -25.03
CA VAL A 634 -23.78 -18.16 -24.79
C VAL A 634 -24.49 -18.40 -23.45
N PRO A 635 -25.31 -17.43 -22.96
CA PRO A 635 -26.22 -17.64 -21.84
C PRO A 635 -27.07 -18.90 -22.05
N GLY A 636 -27.46 -19.56 -20.95
CA GLY A 636 -28.22 -20.82 -21.02
C GLY A 636 -29.60 -20.64 -21.69
N PRO A 637 -30.34 -21.73 -21.95
CA PRO A 637 -31.68 -21.63 -22.53
C PRO A 637 -32.58 -20.68 -21.74
N GLY A 638 -33.05 -19.59 -22.38
CA GLY A 638 -33.85 -18.54 -21.75
C GLY A 638 -33.09 -17.32 -21.23
N GLY A 639 -31.76 -17.26 -21.38
CA GLY A 639 -30.96 -16.06 -21.11
C GLY A 639 -31.13 -14.99 -22.20
N SER A 640 -30.92 -13.72 -21.85
CA SER A 640 -30.83 -12.61 -22.81
C SER A 640 -29.69 -12.84 -23.80
N ALA A 641 -29.79 -12.25 -24.99
CA ALA A 641 -28.65 -12.22 -25.90
C ALA A 641 -27.49 -11.45 -25.24
N PRO A 642 -26.23 -11.85 -25.46
CA PRO A 642 -25.10 -11.09 -24.97
C PRO A 642 -25.14 -9.64 -25.47
N GLU A 643 -24.78 -8.71 -24.61
CA GLU A 643 -24.77 -7.27 -24.94
C GLU A 643 -23.35 -6.73 -25.06
N TRP A 644 -22.42 -7.30 -24.30
CA TRP A 644 -21.05 -6.79 -24.19
C TRP A 644 -20.03 -7.90 -24.42
N LEU A 645 -19.08 -7.65 -25.32
CA LEU A 645 -17.80 -8.34 -25.33
C LEU A 645 -16.93 -7.78 -24.20
N SER A 646 -16.25 -8.64 -23.45
CA SER A 646 -15.35 -8.24 -22.38
C SER A 646 -14.05 -9.04 -22.41
N PHE A 647 -12.92 -8.37 -22.19
CA PHE A 647 -11.62 -9.01 -22.01
C PHE A 647 -10.71 -8.17 -21.11
N SER A 648 -9.75 -8.81 -20.44
CA SER A 648 -8.68 -8.16 -19.70
C SER A 648 -7.45 -7.97 -20.61
N LEU A 649 -6.89 -6.77 -20.63
CA LEU A 649 -5.69 -6.40 -21.40
C LEU A 649 -4.62 -5.85 -20.45
N ALA A 650 -3.39 -6.36 -20.55
CA ALA A 650 -2.22 -5.73 -19.92
C ALA A 650 -1.21 -5.30 -21.00
N ALA A 651 -0.71 -4.07 -20.89
CA ALA A 651 0.35 -3.57 -21.76
C ALA A 651 1.72 -4.01 -21.23
N LEU A 652 2.45 -4.80 -22.02
CA LEU A 652 3.77 -5.35 -21.66
C LEU A 652 4.91 -4.74 -22.49
N ASN A 653 4.70 -3.54 -23.04
CA ASN A 653 5.68 -2.88 -23.90
C ASN A 653 7.02 -2.60 -23.19
N HIS A 654 7.02 -2.48 -21.87
CA HIS A 654 8.24 -2.35 -21.05
C HIS A 654 9.13 -3.60 -21.07
N GLU A 655 8.60 -4.76 -21.54
CA GLU A 655 9.36 -5.99 -21.72
C GLU A 655 9.88 -6.18 -23.17
N LEU A 656 9.63 -5.23 -24.07
CA LEU A 656 10.24 -5.26 -25.40
C LEU A 656 11.74 -4.95 -25.25
N GLU A 657 12.58 -5.73 -25.94
CA GLU A 657 14.03 -5.50 -25.94
C GLU A 657 14.34 -4.07 -26.42
N PRO A 658 15.06 -3.26 -25.63
CA PRO A 658 15.41 -1.90 -26.02
C PRO A 658 16.47 -1.94 -27.12
N ASN A 659 16.05 -1.90 -28.38
CA ASN A 659 16.94 -1.52 -29.47
C ASN A 659 16.89 0.00 -29.66
N ASP A 660 18.07 0.61 -29.67
CA ASP A 660 18.44 2.03 -29.86
C ASP A 660 17.27 3.04 -29.98
N SER A 661 17.04 3.78 -28.87
CA SER A 661 16.53 5.16 -28.83
C SER A 661 15.31 5.52 -29.70
N GLY A 662 14.29 4.66 -29.76
CA GLY A 662 12.99 5.00 -30.38
C GLY A 662 11.82 4.06 -30.03
N ALA A 663 12.03 3.06 -29.18
CA ALA A 663 11.07 2.00 -28.91
C ALA A 663 9.82 2.44 -28.13
N ALA A 664 9.92 3.46 -27.26
CA ALA A 664 8.77 3.97 -26.50
C ALA A 664 7.76 4.68 -27.42
N ASP A 665 8.23 5.58 -28.29
CA ASP A 665 7.40 6.28 -29.29
C ASP A 665 6.86 5.30 -30.34
N ALA A 666 7.64 4.29 -30.74
CA ALA A 666 7.21 3.25 -31.68
C ALA A 666 6.17 2.29 -31.07
N ALA A 667 6.26 1.95 -29.78
CA ALA A 667 5.28 1.12 -29.09
C ALA A 667 3.96 1.87 -28.82
N ALA A 668 4.02 3.19 -28.65
CA ALA A 668 2.84 4.05 -28.59
C ALA A 668 2.03 4.04 -29.91
N SER A 669 2.67 3.77 -31.06
CA SER A 669 2.03 3.74 -32.39
C SER A 669 1.27 2.45 -32.73
N ALA A 670 1.30 1.42 -31.87
CA ALA A 670 0.63 0.16 -32.16
C ALA A 670 -0.88 0.27 -31.92
N GLU A 671 -1.68 0.01 -32.95
CA GLU A 671 -3.13 0.03 -32.90
C GLU A 671 -3.69 -1.39 -32.70
N ILE A 672 -4.70 -1.52 -31.84
CA ILE A 672 -5.43 -2.77 -31.64
C ILE A 672 -6.81 -2.59 -32.24
N SER A 673 -7.23 -3.50 -33.12
CA SER A 673 -8.62 -3.59 -33.58
C SER A 673 -9.21 -4.94 -33.20
N VAL A 674 -10.48 -4.92 -32.82
CA VAL A 674 -11.24 -6.12 -32.50
C VAL A 674 -12.17 -6.43 -33.67
N GLU A 675 -12.13 -7.66 -34.15
CA GLU A 675 -13.01 -8.20 -35.17
C GLU A 675 -13.92 -9.26 -34.59
N LEU A 676 -15.21 -9.17 -34.89
CA LEU A 676 -16.20 -10.20 -34.59
C LEU A 676 -16.81 -10.71 -35.89
N THR A 677 -16.97 -12.02 -35.99
CA THR A 677 -17.75 -12.68 -37.06
C THR A 677 -18.99 -13.33 -36.43
N ASP A 678 -20.16 -12.99 -36.94
CA ASP A 678 -21.43 -13.54 -36.48
C ASP A 678 -21.70 -14.96 -37.00
N GLY A 679 -22.83 -15.54 -36.60
CA GLY A 679 -23.32 -16.85 -37.06
C GLY A 679 -23.71 -16.91 -38.55
N HIS A 680 -23.83 -15.76 -39.23
CA HIS A 680 -24.07 -15.66 -40.66
C HIS A 680 -22.78 -15.51 -41.48
N GLY A 681 -21.63 -15.37 -40.83
CA GLY A 681 -20.33 -15.17 -41.48
C GLY A 681 -20.02 -13.72 -41.82
N THR A 682 -20.79 -12.75 -41.31
CA THR A 682 -20.50 -11.32 -41.48
C THR A 682 -19.46 -10.88 -40.45
N SER A 683 -18.36 -10.27 -40.89
CA SER A 683 -17.34 -9.68 -40.01
C SER A 683 -17.52 -8.17 -39.83
N ALA A 684 -17.45 -7.70 -38.58
CA ALA A 684 -17.36 -6.30 -38.19
C ALA A 684 -16.03 -6.04 -37.45
N VAL A 685 -15.35 -4.93 -37.76
CA VAL A 685 -14.05 -4.56 -37.18
C VAL A 685 -14.15 -3.16 -36.60
N LEU A 686 -13.71 -2.99 -35.35
CA LEU A 686 -13.64 -1.68 -34.70
C LEU A 686 -12.29 -1.50 -33.98
N PRO A 687 -11.72 -0.28 -33.99
CA PRO A 687 -10.51 0.00 -33.22
C PRO A 687 -10.82 0.01 -31.72
N LEU A 688 -9.91 -0.53 -30.90
CA LEU A 688 -10.07 -0.55 -29.44
C LEU A 688 -10.13 0.86 -28.85
N SER A 689 -9.41 1.82 -29.46
CA SER A 689 -9.43 3.24 -29.07
C SER A 689 -10.80 3.91 -29.21
N ALA A 690 -11.74 3.33 -29.95
CA ALA A 690 -13.13 3.82 -29.94
C ALA A 690 -13.85 3.56 -28.60
N PHE A 691 -13.31 2.66 -27.77
CA PHE A 691 -13.92 2.23 -26.52
C PHE A 691 -13.03 2.52 -25.31
N MET A 692 -11.72 2.25 -25.40
CA MET A 692 -10.81 2.39 -24.27
C MET A 692 -9.42 2.81 -24.76
N ASP A 693 -8.89 3.85 -24.14
CA ASP A 693 -7.52 4.30 -24.38
C ASP A 693 -6.53 3.36 -23.69
N ARG A 694 -5.43 3.06 -24.38
CA ARG A 694 -4.34 2.26 -23.84
C ARG A 694 -3.35 3.18 -23.13
N ALA A 695 -3.67 3.58 -21.91
CA ALA A 695 -2.71 4.28 -21.06
C ALA A 695 -1.49 3.36 -20.82
N PRO A 696 -0.24 3.87 -20.94
CA PRO A 696 0.94 3.10 -20.55
C PRO A 696 0.85 2.77 -19.06
N LEU A 697 1.38 1.64 -18.61
CA LEU A 697 1.41 1.33 -17.18
C LEU A 697 2.32 2.32 -16.44
N PRO A 698 2.00 2.69 -15.18
CA PRO A 698 2.81 3.64 -14.43
C PRO A 698 4.20 3.05 -14.16
N GLU A 699 5.22 3.89 -14.36
CA GLU A 699 6.60 3.60 -13.97
C GLU A 699 6.94 4.35 -12.68
N THR A 700 7.07 3.61 -11.59
CA THR A 700 7.29 4.16 -10.26
C THR A 700 8.77 4.29 -9.94
N THR A 701 9.13 5.43 -9.37
CA THR A 701 10.41 5.63 -8.64
C THR A 701 10.10 5.72 -7.15
N PHE A 702 10.63 4.80 -6.35
CA PHE A 702 10.33 4.71 -4.91
C PHE A 702 11.31 5.48 -4.03
N THR A 703 12.51 5.75 -4.52
CA THR A 703 13.65 6.23 -3.75
C THR A 703 14.18 7.54 -4.28
N ILE A 704 14.85 8.30 -3.42
CA ILE A 704 15.40 9.62 -3.76
C ILE A 704 16.59 9.55 -4.74
N HIS A 705 17.08 8.35 -5.09
CA HIS A 705 18.24 8.20 -5.97
C HIS A 705 18.22 6.85 -6.72
N PRO A 706 18.49 6.79 -8.05
CA PRO A 706 18.41 5.57 -8.85
C PRO A 706 19.26 4.39 -8.37
N TRP A 707 20.41 4.66 -7.71
CA TRP A 707 21.21 3.59 -7.11
C TRP A 707 20.45 2.87 -5.97
N LEU A 708 19.63 3.59 -5.20
CA LEU A 708 18.85 3.02 -4.11
C LEU A 708 17.72 2.13 -4.64
N GLU A 709 17.09 2.45 -5.77
CA GLU A 709 16.08 1.59 -6.42
C GLU A 709 16.55 0.13 -6.52
N ARG A 710 17.81 -0.05 -6.95
CA ARG A 710 18.37 -1.38 -7.21
C ARG A 710 18.93 -2.08 -5.99
N ASN A 711 19.21 -1.36 -4.91
CA ASN A 711 20.01 -1.88 -3.80
C ASN A 711 19.30 -1.81 -2.44
N LEU A 712 18.37 -0.89 -2.23
CA LEU A 712 17.67 -0.74 -0.96
C LEU A 712 16.77 -1.95 -0.68
N SER A 713 16.75 -2.43 0.57
CA SER A 713 15.96 -3.59 1.00
C SER A 713 16.10 -4.80 0.06
N GLU A 714 17.33 -5.20 -0.22
CA GLU A 714 17.66 -6.35 -1.10
C GLU A 714 17.11 -6.22 -2.54
N GLY A 715 16.95 -4.99 -3.03
CA GLY A 715 16.48 -4.74 -4.39
C GLY A 715 14.96 -4.77 -4.54
N LYS A 716 14.23 -4.59 -3.43
CA LYS A 716 12.74 -4.49 -3.40
C LYS A 716 12.19 -3.57 -4.50
N TYR A 717 12.83 -2.42 -4.74
CA TYR A 717 12.34 -1.38 -5.65
C TYR A 717 12.92 -1.47 -7.07
N LYS A 718 13.63 -2.55 -7.42
CA LYS A 718 14.43 -2.64 -8.66
C LYS A 718 13.59 -2.50 -9.94
N HIS A 719 12.34 -2.93 -9.92
CA HIS A 719 11.45 -2.96 -11.08
C HIS A 719 10.38 -1.85 -10.95
N PRO A 720 10.30 -0.91 -11.91
CA PRO A 720 9.43 0.26 -11.79
C PRO A 720 7.95 -0.03 -12.10
N THR A 721 7.65 -1.17 -12.71
CA THR A 721 6.29 -1.54 -13.13
C THR A 721 6.10 -3.07 -13.12
N GLU A 722 4.86 -3.53 -13.29
CA GLU A 722 4.48 -4.95 -13.34
C GLU A 722 3.31 -5.18 -14.30
N ALA A 723 2.96 -6.44 -14.58
CA ALA A 723 1.78 -6.74 -15.39
C ALA A 723 0.49 -6.38 -14.64
N VAL A 724 -0.21 -5.35 -15.10
CA VAL A 724 -1.51 -4.92 -14.57
C VAL A 724 -2.54 -5.01 -15.70
N PHE A 725 -3.63 -5.74 -15.44
CA PHE A 725 -4.72 -5.87 -16.38
C PHE A 725 -5.75 -4.76 -16.22
N GLN A 726 -6.35 -4.35 -17.33
CA GLN A 726 -7.51 -3.48 -17.40
C GLN A 726 -8.63 -4.20 -18.16
N THR A 727 -9.87 -4.12 -17.66
CA THR A 727 -11.03 -4.71 -18.34
C THR A 727 -11.50 -3.78 -19.46
N CYS A 728 -11.45 -4.24 -20.71
CA CYS A 728 -12.06 -3.58 -21.86
C CYS A 728 -13.45 -4.18 -22.11
N ARG A 729 -14.48 -3.32 -22.20
CA ARG A 729 -15.86 -3.73 -22.55
C ARG A 729 -16.30 -3.05 -23.83
N LEU A 730 -16.76 -3.83 -24.79
CA LEU A 730 -17.18 -3.37 -26.11
C LEU A 730 -18.64 -3.77 -26.34
N PRO A 731 -19.56 -2.80 -26.56
CA PRO A 731 -20.96 -3.10 -26.82
C PRO A 731 -21.11 -3.78 -28.18
N LEU A 732 -21.77 -4.93 -28.23
CA LEU A 732 -22.02 -5.66 -29.48
C LEU A 732 -22.89 -4.85 -30.45
N ALA A 733 -23.76 -3.97 -29.93
CA ALA A 733 -24.54 -3.02 -30.72
C ALA A 733 -23.67 -2.05 -31.54
N ALA A 734 -22.48 -1.68 -31.07
CA ALA A 734 -21.58 -0.81 -31.83
C ALA A 734 -21.04 -1.51 -33.10
N PHE A 735 -20.80 -2.82 -33.04
CA PHE A 735 -20.40 -3.60 -34.22
C PHE A 735 -21.53 -3.69 -35.25
N ALA A 736 -22.77 -3.92 -34.79
CA ALA A 736 -23.95 -3.91 -35.65
C ALA A 736 -24.19 -2.54 -36.31
N ALA A 737 -23.98 -1.45 -35.55
CA ALA A 737 -24.08 -0.09 -36.07
C ALA A 737 -22.99 0.24 -37.12
N ALA A 738 -21.76 -0.23 -36.90
CA ALA A 738 -20.65 0.00 -37.80
C ALA A 738 -20.70 -0.84 -39.08
N LYS A 739 -21.33 -2.02 -39.05
CA LYS A 739 -21.43 -2.94 -40.19
C LYS A 739 -22.87 -3.40 -40.41
N PRO A 740 -23.60 -2.80 -41.36
CA PRO A 740 -24.93 -3.28 -41.75
C PRO A 740 -24.89 -4.75 -42.17
N GLY A 741 -25.77 -5.56 -41.58
CA GLY A 741 -25.85 -7.01 -41.80
C GLY A 741 -25.06 -7.86 -40.80
N PHE A 742 -24.28 -7.25 -39.89
CA PHE A 742 -23.76 -7.94 -38.72
C PHE A 742 -24.87 -8.08 -37.67
N ASP A 743 -25.15 -9.31 -37.26
CA ASP A 743 -26.15 -9.61 -36.22
C ASP A 743 -25.54 -10.57 -35.17
N PRO A 744 -25.31 -10.12 -33.93
CA PRO A 744 -24.76 -10.98 -32.88
C PRO A 744 -25.79 -12.00 -32.32
N SER A 745 -27.07 -11.88 -32.66
CA SER A 745 -28.15 -12.73 -32.10
C SER A 745 -28.01 -14.23 -32.39
N PRO A 746 -27.53 -14.68 -33.56
CA PRO A 746 -27.29 -16.10 -33.86
C PRO A 746 -26.01 -16.64 -33.19
N GLY A 747 -25.28 -15.79 -32.45
CA GLY A 747 -24.01 -16.10 -31.81
C GLY A 747 -22.80 -15.61 -32.59
N ILE A 748 -21.64 -15.65 -31.94
CA ILE A 748 -20.34 -15.27 -32.52
C ILE A 748 -19.57 -16.54 -32.89
N THR A 749 -19.08 -16.63 -34.12
CA THR A 749 -18.31 -17.77 -34.61
C THR A 749 -16.81 -17.52 -34.58
N ARG A 750 -16.38 -16.25 -34.59
CA ARG A 750 -14.97 -15.86 -34.52
C ARG A 750 -14.79 -14.51 -33.82
N LEU A 751 -13.77 -14.44 -32.98
CA LEU A 751 -13.23 -13.22 -32.38
C LEU A 751 -11.77 -13.09 -32.78
N ALA A 752 -11.34 -11.93 -33.28
CA ALA A 752 -9.93 -11.70 -33.57
C ALA A 752 -9.41 -10.36 -33.08
N PHE A 753 -8.21 -10.39 -32.50
CA PHE A 753 -7.43 -9.23 -32.11
C PHE A 753 -6.39 -8.96 -33.20
N ARG A 754 -6.47 -7.79 -33.81
CA ARG A 754 -5.58 -7.34 -34.89
C ARG A 754 -4.62 -6.31 -34.33
N LEU A 755 -3.32 -6.58 -34.40
CA LEU A 755 -2.26 -5.66 -34.00
C LEU A 755 -1.67 -5.04 -35.27
N ASN A 756 -1.81 -3.73 -35.40
CA ASN A 756 -1.33 -2.95 -36.54
C ASN A 756 -0.34 -1.87 -36.08
N GLY A 757 0.39 -1.27 -37.02
CA GLY A 757 1.38 -0.23 -36.72
C GLY A 757 2.68 -0.79 -36.16
N GLY A 758 3.23 -0.11 -35.15
CA GLY A 758 4.53 -0.38 -34.53
C GLY A 758 4.65 -1.70 -33.77
N PRO A 759 5.84 -1.98 -33.19
CA PRO A 759 6.04 -3.12 -32.31
C PRO A 759 5.14 -3.01 -31.06
N ALA A 760 4.65 -4.13 -30.57
CA ALA A 760 3.80 -4.16 -29.38
C ALA A 760 3.91 -5.49 -28.66
N LYS A 761 3.78 -5.45 -27.34
CA LYS A 761 3.62 -6.64 -26.50
C LYS A 761 2.46 -6.43 -25.56
N ILE A 762 1.46 -7.28 -25.67
CA ILE A 762 0.27 -7.24 -24.83
C ILE A 762 -0.02 -8.63 -24.26
N MET A 763 -0.79 -8.67 -23.18
CA MET A 763 -1.33 -9.90 -22.63
C MET A 763 -2.84 -9.80 -22.56
N LEU A 764 -3.53 -10.81 -23.07
CA LEU A 764 -4.98 -10.94 -23.01
C LEU A 764 -5.36 -12.05 -22.04
N ASP A 765 -6.42 -11.80 -21.27
CA ASP A 765 -6.99 -12.75 -20.31
C ASP A 765 -8.51 -12.51 -20.15
N ASN A 766 -9.24 -13.44 -19.54
CA ASN A 766 -10.68 -13.35 -19.22
C ASN A 766 -11.52 -12.83 -20.39
N ILE A 767 -11.37 -13.47 -21.55
CA ILE A 767 -12.13 -13.14 -22.76
C ILE A 767 -13.50 -13.80 -22.65
N GLY A 768 -14.57 -13.07 -22.89
CA GLY A 768 -15.93 -13.59 -22.81
C GLY A 768 -16.98 -12.52 -23.05
N VAL A 769 -18.21 -12.80 -22.61
CA VAL A 769 -19.36 -11.90 -22.80
C VAL A 769 -20.19 -11.74 -21.53
N TYR A 770 -20.97 -10.66 -21.50
CA TYR A 770 -22.06 -10.42 -20.55
C TYR A 770 -23.41 -10.47 -21.25
#